data_AF-A0A956PJM0-F1
#
_entry.id   AF-A0A956PJM0-F1
#
_cell.length_a   1.000
_cell.length_b   1.000
_cell.length_c   1.000
_cell.angle_alpha   90.00
_cell.angle_beta   90.00
_cell.angle_gamma   90.00
#
_symmetry.space_group_name_H-M   'P 1'
#
loop_
_entity.id
_entity.type
_entity.pdbx_description
1 polymer ?
#
loop_
_entity_poly.entity_id
_entity_poly.type
_entity_poly.pdbx_seq_one_letter_code
_entity_poly.pdbx_strand_id
1 'polypeptide(L)'
;TDTNLVTDQGGSVSISAGTGIGNTDTNLVTDQGGSVSISAGTGIGTVAGGNDIETDTTNFAADGGTGDVNIVETDTVTQDGLTIAAVDDELKDIDNTGVRTDGTVCIDVVDGALDINEDITAGTNVDLRTQDDSGNDAGDINVNNSVVTATAGDITIDAADDLVDNNGLGNAALVAGGNVVLDIGDELRSTEPAPDDQFEIEAAGFAANVTTGAVNVADLTGDLEIVDGVTGKDGDTIDGVTAPGDVCIDVVDGDLNIAQRIESTDGNVALQATGDVTLTGDDDVTADSNGGAGTVSVEAGDEILDSGNGSFVGQDVVLESVNGIGTDAPVTIDATNLAADGGTGRVNLLDIDGGVRVTTLDTLKGGDTITGLTAAQDVCLEVVGGDLVIDEVVSAGTVVAVKADGNIGANAIVSADDKVSVESGGDIVDGNADTENFVASQVVLSADGNIGTKADEIDIDSDLVAARSTNGEVNLNETNGDMNVGTIELEKNGGTVSGISAGTDICLTVDDGTLNYTGQTLQSGNEIAVRVRDTLTTSGTMVTPDTGRISVEVTDGSIVDNNDAVDFETGDLVLKAQGSIGSEANSIDTDVTRLAAQAVSGDLYLTERNGLQIVELELSKGGGTIDGAMAGNDVDITVEEGDLEIEKVMAGRDVTLTAETGNIVDLNGDDLNVKAGRDVVLNAPQGCVGVDGDMIEVQAGGTVTINDTKPKFFEPDVLILPPGIFAQDNVKLGESSFYLDELFGYIPPEELELIIDELEAYDFWNDGDFLLEKHPDGERKDEDKEDEN
;
A
#
# COMPACT_ATOMS: atom_id res chain seq x y z
N THR A 1 -3.17 -48.78 60.68
CA THR A 1 -4.19 -48.90 61.76
C THR A 1 -3.77 -48.34 63.11
N ASP A 2 -2.56 -47.81 63.30
CA ASP A 2 -2.26 -46.94 64.45
C ASP A 2 -2.07 -45.50 63.97
N THR A 3 -2.60 -44.56 64.76
CA THR A 3 -2.43 -43.11 64.65
C THR A 3 -0.99 -42.72 64.96
N ASN A 4 -0.25 -42.29 63.93
CA ASN A 4 1.15 -41.83 63.91
C ASN A 4 2.22 -42.93 64.13
N LEU A 5 3.12 -43.15 63.15
CA LEU A 5 4.20 -44.14 63.25
C LEU A 5 5.39 -43.62 64.05
N VAL A 6 5.69 -42.32 63.96
CA VAL A 6 6.75 -41.64 64.72
C VAL A 6 6.26 -40.26 65.18
N THR A 7 6.47 -39.94 66.45
CA THR A 7 6.25 -38.58 66.98
C THR A 7 7.53 -38.09 67.65
N ASP A 8 8.04 -36.95 67.22
CA ASP A 8 9.19 -36.27 67.82
C ASP A 8 8.79 -34.84 68.28
N GLN A 9 9.60 -34.24 69.15
CA GLN A 9 9.39 -32.88 69.65
C GLN A 9 10.74 -32.15 69.62
N GLY A 10 11.18 -31.76 68.41
CA GLY A 10 12.27 -30.81 68.19
C GLY A 10 13.66 -31.43 67.95
N GLY A 11 13.75 -32.69 67.56
CA GLY A 11 14.97 -33.38 67.10
C GLY A 11 14.85 -33.91 65.68
N SER A 12 15.93 -34.50 65.13
CA SER A 12 15.90 -35.06 63.78
C SER A 12 15.31 -36.48 63.77
N VAL A 13 14.43 -36.76 62.81
CA VAL A 13 13.81 -38.07 62.58
C VAL A 13 14.36 -38.69 61.31
N SER A 14 15.06 -39.82 61.44
CA SER A 14 15.55 -40.60 60.29
C SER A 14 14.87 -41.96 60.17
N ILE A 15 14.31 -42.23 58.99
CA ILE A 15 13.61 -43.48 58.65
C ILE A 15 14.26 -44.10 57.41
N SER A 16 14.63 -45.39 57.49
CA SER A 16 15.09 -46.16 56.34
C SER A 16 14.32 -47.46 56.18
N ALA A 17 13.82 -47.72 54.98
CA ALA A 17 13.15 -48.96 54.61
C ALA A 17 13.63 -49.49 53.25
N GLY A 18 13.89 -50.80 53.14
CA GLY A 18 14.23 -51.43 51.86
C GLY A 18 13.05 -51.59 50.88
N THR A 19 11.85 -51.17 51.28
CA THR A 19 10.59 -51.21 50.51
C THR A 19 9.82 -49.91 50.76
N GLY A 20 8.70 -49.72 50.09
CA GLY A 20 7.89 -48.52 50.23
C GLY A 20 7.40 -48.27 51.67
N ILE A 21 7.25 -46.99 52.02
CA ILE A 21 6.79 -46.52 53.32
C ILE A 21 5.45 -45.80 53.13
N GLY A 22 4.40 -46.25 53.83
CA GLY A 22 3.08 -45.60 53.82
C GLY A 22 2.18 -46.15 54.94
N ASN A 23 1.15 -45.39 55.34
CA ASN A 23 0.20 -45.78 56.39
C ASN A 23 -1.24 -45.55 55.92
N THR A 24 -2.12 -46.55 56.01
CA THR A 24 -3.49 -46.53 55.46
C THR A 24 -4.52 -45.68 56.20
N ASP A 25 -4.19 -45.04 57.33
CA ASP A 25 -5.20 -44.49 58.24
C ASP A 25 -4.91 -43.09 58.85
N THR A 26 -3.68 -42.54 58.80
CA THR A 26 -3.25 -41.20 59.33
C THR A 26 -1.73 -40.96 59.14
N ASN A 27 -1.24 -39.74 59.42
CA ASN A 27 0.14 -39.22 59.38
C ASN A 27 1.23 -40.26 59.64
N LEU A 28 2.23 -40.32 58.76
CA LEU A 28 3.37 -41.21 58.92
C LEU A 28 4.35 -40.72 60.00
N VAL A 29 4.68 -39.44 60.00
CA VAL A 29 5.55 -38.78 60.98
C VAL A 29 4.78 -37.56 61.48
N THR A 30 4.93 -37.21 62.76
CA THR A 30 4.51 -35.89 63.28
C THR A 30 5.66 -35.41 64.13
N ASP A 31 6.45 -34.49 63.62
CA ASP A 31 7.50 -33.80 64.38
C ASP A 31 7.06 -32.35 64.59
N GLN A 32 7.56 -31.69 65.64
CA GLN A 32 7.25 -30.30 65.96
C GLN A 32 8.57 -29.51 66.00
N GLY A 33 8.96 -28.93 64.88
CA GLY A 33 10.12 -28.03 64.74
C GLY A 33 11.50 -28.70 64.64
N GLY A 34 11.59 -29.93 64.16
CA GLY A 34 12.84 -30.65 63.86
C GLY A 34 13.05 -30.91 62.36
N SER A 35 13.93 -31.87 62.03
CA SER A 35 14.29 -32.20 60.64
C SER A 35 13.96 -33.65 60.30
N VAL A 36 13.38 -33.93 59.14
CA VAL A 36 12.98 -35.28 58.73
C VAL A 36 13.81 -35.76 57.53
N SER A 37 14.43 -36.94 57.66
CA SER A 37 15.16 -37.62 56.58
C SER A 37 14.60 -39.03 56.35
N ILE A 38 14.10 -39.32 55.14
CA ILE A 38 13.46 -40.61 54.83
C ILE A 38 14.06 -41.25 53.58
N SER A 39 14.51 -42.50 53.68
CA SER A 39 14.93 -43.29 52.50
C SER A 39 14.10 -44.58 52.36
N ALA A 40 13.47 -44.79 51.21
CA ALA A 40 12.65 -45.95 50.90
C ALA A 40 13.03 -46.58 49.55
N GLY A 41 12.98 -47.91 49.45
CA GLY A 41 13.35 -48.60 48.20
C GLY A 41 12.33 -48.54 47.06
N THR A 42 11.04 -48.29 47.36
CA THR A 42 9.94 -48.33 46.37
C THR A 42 8.86 -47.28 46.64
N GLY A 43 9.24 -46.09 47.10
CA GLY A 43 8.35 -44.95 47.32
C GLY A 43 8.04 -44.60 48.78
N ILE A 44 7.61 -43.35 48.98
CA ILE A 44 7.29 -42.69 50.25
C ILE A 44 5.88 -42.07 50.10
N GLY A 45 4.95 -42.44 50.98
CA GLY A 45 3.53 -42.07 50.85
C GLY A 45 2.78 -42.93 49.85
N THR A 46 1.47 -42.71 49.68
CA THR A 46 0.70 -43.34 48.60
C THR A 46 -0.17 -42.32 47.87
N VAL A 47 -0.10 -42.34 46.54
CA VAL A 47 -0.77 -41.47 45.54
C VAL A 47 -2.33 -41.43 45.62
N ALA A 48 -2.95 -42.13 46.57
CA ALA A 48 -4.41 -42.23 46.69
C ALA A 48 -4.93 -41.48 47.92
N GLY A 49 -4.70 -40.17 47.98
CA GLY A 49 -5.45 -39.18 48.78
C GLY A 49 -5.77 -39.58 50.24
N GLY A 50 -4.77 -39.98 51.02
CA GLY A 50 -5.03 -40.24 52.44
C GLY A 50 -3.90 -40.84 53.28
N ASN A 51 -2.66 -40.91 52.80
CA ASN A 51 -1.56 -41.56 53.51
C ASN A 51 -0.30 -40.68 53.50
N ASP A 52 -0.46 -39.42 53.87
CA ASP A 52 0.55 -38.39 53.70
C ASP A 52 1.45 -38.25 54.94
N ILE A 53 2.63 -37.69 54.73
CA ILE A 53 3.53 -37.33 55.83
C ILE A 53 3.18 -35.92 56.28
N GLU A 54 2.27 -35.79 57.26
CA GLU A 54 1.98 -34.51 57.92
C GLU A 54 3.10 -34.13 58.88
N THR A 55 4.02 -33.32 58.38
CA THR A 55 5.17 -32.85 59.16
C THR A 55 5.00 -31.39 59.56
N ASP A 56 4.95 -31.09 60.85
CA ASP A 56 5.24 -29.75 61.42
C ASP A 56 6.78 -29.63 61.53
N THR A 57 7.45 -29.78 60.38
CA THR A 57 8.92 -29.81 60.29
C THR A 57 9.42 -28.67 59.46
N THR A 58 10.40 -27.96 60.02
CA THR A 58 11.05 -26.87 59.29
C THR A 58 11.91 -27.41 58.14
N ASN A 59 12.62 -28.55 58.29
CA ASN A 59 13.50 -29.10 57.24
C ASN A 59 13.16 -30.54 56.83
N PHE A 60 13.10 -30.82 55.54
CA PHE A 60 12.78 -32.14 54.99
C PHE A 60 13.74 -32.58 53.87
N ALA A 61 14.10 -33.86 53.88
CA ALA A 61 14.83 -34.53 52.80
C ALA A 61 14.37 -35.99 52.61
N ALA A 62 14.34 -36.46 51.36
CA ALA A 62 13.88 -37.82 51.06
C ALA A 62 14.54 -38.48 49.84
N ASP A 63 14.69 -39.80 49.90
CA ASP A 63 15.02 -40.67 48.76
C ASP A 63 13.96 -41.77 48.61
N GLY A 64 13.11 -41.66 47.58
CA GLY A 64 12.02 -42.60 47.29
C GLY A 64 12.44 -43.85 46.50
N GLY A 65 13.70 -43.94 46.07
CA GLY A 65 14.18 -45.03 45.22
C GLY A 65 13.39 -45.12 43.92
N THR A 66 12.75 -46.26 43.65
CA THR A 66 12.04 -46.48 42.37
C THR A 66 10.55 -46.10 42.37
N GLY A 67 10.05 -45.44 43.41
CA GLY A 67 8.62 -45.15 43.58
C GLY A 67 8.30 -43.65 43.61
N ASP A 68 7.14 -43.28 44.12
CA ASP A 68 6.76 -41.86 44.25
C ASP A 68 7.15 -41.32 45.63
N VAL A 69 7.27 -40.01 45.78
CA VAL A 69 7.41 -39.31 47.07
C VAL A 69 6.23 -38.36 47.21
N ASN A 70 5.35 -38.59 48.19
CA ASN A 70 4.17 -37.76 48.44
C ASN A 70 4.24 -37.15 49.85
N ILE A 71 4.16 -35.83 49.93
CA ILE A 71 4.27 -35.03 51.15
C ILE A 71 3.07 -34.08 51.23
N VAL A 72 2.50 -33.94 52.42
CA VAL A 72 1.49 -32.92 52.73
C VAL A 72 1.89 -32.30 54.05
N GLU A 73 2.36 -31.07 54.03
CA GLU A 73 2.54 -30.24 55.22
C GLU A 73 1.15 -29.69 55.61
N THR A 74 0.79 -29.75 56.89
CA THR A 74 -0.48 -29.21 57.40
C THR A 74 -0.27 -28.54 58.76
N ASP A 75 0.37 -27.37 58.78
CA ASP A 75 0.59 -26.63 60.03
C ASP A 75 -0.48 -25.57 60.30
N THR A 76 -1.57 -26.03 60.92
CA THR A 76 -2.65 -25.14 61.38
C THR A 76 -2.30 -24.32 62.64
N VAL A 77 -1.07 -24.41 63.19
CA VAL A 77 -0.69 -23.82 64.49
C VAL A 77 0.42 -22.79 64.40
N THR A 78 1.51 -23.03 63.67
CA THR A 78 2.65 -22.09 63.55
C THR A 78 2.78 -21.42 62.18
N GLN A 79 2.19 -22.01 61.14
CA GLN A 79 2.17 -21.53 59.76
C GLN A 79 3.59 -21.27 59.22
N ASP A 80 4.57 -22.09 59.62
CA ASP A 80 5.97 -21.87 59.28
C ASP A 80 6.42 -22.50 57.95
N GLY A 81 5.52 -23.22 57.26
CA GLY A 81 5.75 -23.77 55.93
C GLY A 81 6.66 -25.00 55.91
N LEU A 82 7.21 -25.32 54.74
CA LEU A 82 8.12 -26.46 54.54
C LEU A 82 9.43 -26.00 53.89
N THR A 83 10.58 -26.33 54.47
CA THR A 83 11.88 -26.17 53.80
C THR A 83 12.42 -27.52 53.31
N ILE A 84 12.71 -27.63 52.03
CA ILE A 84 13.52 -28.71 51.47
C ILE A 84 15.00 -28.34 51.67
N ALA A 85 15.71 -29.13 52.48
CA ALA A 85 17.08 -28.83 52.88
C ALA A 85 17.86 -30.11 53.20
N ALA A 86 19.19 -30.01 53.26
CA ALA A 86 20.01 -31.12 53.70
C ALA A 86 19.70 -31.46 55.17
N VAL A 87 19.36 -32.72 55.45
CA VAL A 87 19.10 -33.20 56.80
C VAL A 87 20.20 -34.18 57.21
N ASP A 88 21.12 -33.69 58.03
CA ASP A 88 22.22 -34.47 58.63
C ASP A 88 21.72 -35.12 59.94
N ASP A 89 21.70 -36.46 59.96
CA ASP A 89 21.51 -37.22 61.20
C ASP A 89 22.84 -37.88 61.60
N GLU A 90 23.60 -37.14 62.43
CA GLU A 90 24.87 -37.57 63.03
C GLU A 90 24.81 -38.96 63.70
N LEU A 91 23.62 -39.52 63.96
CA LEU A 91 23.43 -40.80 64.65
C LEU A 91 23.18 -42.02 63.74
N LYS A 92 22.91 -41.88 62.42
CA LYS A 92 22.43 -43.03 61.60
C LYS A 92 22.87 -43.17 60.13
N ASP A 93 23.81 -42.39 59.59
CA ASP A 93 24.30 -42.51 58.20
C ASP A 93 23.17 -42.40 57.13
N ILE A 94 22.09 -41.64 57.38
CA ILE A 94 21.02 -41.37 56.39
C ILE A 94 21.03 -39.86 56.10
N ASP A 95 21.98 -39.47 55.26
CA ASP A 95 22.16 -38.08 54.84
C ASP A 95 21.48 -37.92 53.48
N ASN A 96 20.25 -37.42 53.49
CA ASN A 96 19.57 -37.03 52.26
C ASN A 96 19.79 -35.52 52.04
N THR A 97 20.11 -35.17 50.81
CA THR A 97 20.21 -33.79 50.33
C THR A 97 19.07 -33.57 49.34
N GLY A 98 18.05 -32.83 49.75
CA GLY A 98 16.86 -32.58 48.93
C GLY A 98 15.89 -33.77 48.84
N VAL A 99 15.08 -33.79 47.78
CA VAL A 99 14.08 -34.84 47.52
C VAL A 99 14.39 -35.51 46.20
N ARG A 100 14.59 -36.83 46.19
CA ARG A 100 14.92 -37.59 44.97
C ARG A 100 14.09 -38.86 44.83
N THR A 101 13.61 -39.16 43.63
CA THR A 101 13.00 -40.46 43.30
C THR A 101 12.94 -40.74 41.79
N ASP A 102 12.82 -42.01 41.37
CA ASP A 102 12.61 -42.37 39.95
C ASP A 102 11.14 -42.23 39.50
N GLY A 103 10.20 -42.11 40.43
CA GLY A 103 8.78 -41.83 40.17
C GLY A 103 8.44 -40.34 40.27
N THR A 104 7.22 -40.04 40.72
CA THR A 104 6.72 -38.66 40.86
C THR A 104 7.04 -38.09 42.24
N VAL A 105 7.36 -36.80 42.31
CA VAL A 105 7.40 -36.04 43.58
C VAL A 105 6.15 -35.18 43.67
N CYS A 106 5.38 -35.31 44.75
CA CYS A 106 4.21 -34.49 45.04
C CYS A 106 4.38 -33.83 46.41
N ILE A 107 4.37 -32.50 46.47
CA ILE A 107 4.46 -31.71 47.71
C ILE A 107 3.24 -30.79 47.78
N ASP A 108 2.60 -30.75 48.93
CA ASP A 108 1.45 -29.89 49.21
C ASP A 108 1.69 -29.23 50.56
N VAL A 109 1.64 -27.90 50.62
CA VAL A 109 1.85 -27.12 51.83
C VAL A 109 0.61 -26.30 52.11
N VAL A 110 0.01 -26.49 53.30
CA VAL A 110 -1.23 -25.82 53.69
C VAL A 110 -0.91 -24.74 54.73
N ASP A 111 -1.27 -23.49 54.44
CA ASP A 111 -1.02 -22.32 55.29
C ASP A 111 0.49 -22.05 55.54
N GLY A 112 1.29 -21.95 54.48
CA GLY A 112 2.73 -21.64 54.57
C GLY A 112 3.46 -21.65 53.23
N ALA A 113 4.71 -21.15 53.23
CA ALA A 113 5.58 -21.14 52.06
C ALA A 113 6.34 -22.47 51.88
N LEU A 114 6.76 -22.76 50.64
CA LEU A 114 7.68 -23.84 50.31
C LEU A 114 9.05 -23.27 49.92
N ASP A 115 10.05 -23.48 50.77
CA ASP A 115 11.43 -23.04 50.52
C ASP A 115 12.29 -24.20 50.02
N ILE A 116 12.81 -24.11 48.79
CA ILE A 116 13.62 -25.16 48.16
C ILE A 116 15.09 -24.75 48.21
N ASN A 117 15.80 -25.22 49.25
CA ASN A 117 17.23 -24.96 49.47
C ASN A 117 18.14 -26.12 49.05
N GLU A 118 17.56 -27.26 48.68
CA GLU A 118 18.25 -28.37 48.01
C GLU A 118 17.37 -28.93 46.88
N ASP A 119 18.00 -29.59 45.91
CA ASP A 119 17.35 -30.06 44.69
C ASP A 119 16.13 -30.98 44.94
N ILE A 120 15.12 -30.83 44.09
CA ILE A 120 14.04 -31.79 43.94
C ILE A 120 14.24 -32.50 42.59
N THR A 121 14.37 -33.83 42.59
CA THR A 121 14.57 -34.61 41.36
C THR A 121 13.58 -35.78 41.27
N ALA A 122 12.71 -35.75 40.26
CA ALA A 122 11.82 -36.83 39.89
C ALA A 122 12.26 -37.49 38.57
N GLY A 123 11.96 -38.79 38.44
CA GLY A 123 12.11 -39.49 37.17
C GLY A 123 10.93 -39.27 36.22
N THR A 124 9.74 -39.01 36.77
CA THR A 124 8.53 -38.64 36.01
C THR A 124 8.17 -37.19 36.25
N ASN A 125 7.18 -36.89 37.10
CA ASN A 125 6.62 -35.55 37.29
C ASN A 125 7.03 -34.95 38.64
N VAL A 126 7.00 -33.63 38.73
CA VAL A 126 7.01 -32.90 40.01
C VAL A 126 5.73 -32.08 40.10
N ASP A 127 4.96 -32.26 41.17
CA ASP A 127 3.76 -31.49 41.46
C ASP A 127 3.94 -30.76 42.80
N LEU A 128 4.03 -29.43 42.77
CA LEU A 128 4.18 -28.59 43.96
C LEU A 128 2.93 -27.75 44.17
N ARG A 129 2.50 -27.64 45.43
CA ARG A 129 1.37 -26.80 45.80
C ARG A 129 1.59 -26.09 47.12
N THR A 130 1.20 -24.82 47.18
CA THR A 130 0.99 -24.07 48.43
C THR A 130 -0.45 -23.56 48.48
N GLN A 131 -1.03 -23.45 49.68
CA GLN A 131 -2.40 -22.96 49.90
C GLN A 131 -2.38 -21.87 50.98
N ASP A 132 -3.04 -20.74 50.76
CA ASP A 132 -3.30 -19.72 51.80
C ASP A 132 -4.78 -19.72 52.21
N ASP A 133 -5.17 -20.69 53.04
CA ASP A 133 -6.52 -20.76 53.61
C ASP A 133 -6.73 -19.73 54.74
N SER A 134 -5.63 -19.15 55.23
CA SER A 134 -5.59 -18.26 56.39
C SER A 134 -5.63 -16.76 56.04
N GLY A 135 -5.29 -16.38 54.81
CA GLY A 135 -5.30 -15.01 54.28
C GLY A 135 -4.18 -14.13 54.84
N ASN A 136 -2.99 -14.72 55.05
CA ASN A 136 -1.85 -14.07 55.66
C ASN A 136 -0.72 -13.73 54.67
N ASP A 137 -0.94 -13.86 53.36
CA ASP A 137 0.09 -13.71 52.31
C ASP A 137 1.24 -14.71 52.55
N ALA A 138 0.87 -15.94 52.91
CA ALA A 138 1.79 -17.06 53.15
C ALA A 138 1.46 -18.16 52.12
N GLY A 139 2.10 -18.06 50.96
CA GLY A 139 1.85 -18.97 49.84
C GLY A 139 2.99 -19.10 48.85
N ASP A 140 4.13 -18.47 49.11
CA ASP A 140 5.24 -18.46 48.15
C ASP A 140 5.83 -19.85 47.93
N ILE A 141 6.28 -20.09 46.70
CA ILE A 141 7.23 -21.16 46.39
C ILE A 141 8.54 -20.50 46.00
N ASN A 142 9.58 -20.71 46.82
CA ASN A 142 10.90 -20.12 46.62
C ASN A 142 11.89 -21.19 46.14
N VAL A 143 12.29 -21.13 44.87
CA VAL A 143 13.41 -21.92 44.34
C VAL A 143 14.70 -21.18 44.67
N ASN A 144 15.33 -21.52 45.80
CA ASN A 144 16.56 -20.87 46.24
C ASN A 144 17.77 -21.40 45.45
N ASN A 145 18.92 -21.64 46.09
CA ASN A 145 20.12 -22.10 45.40
C ASN A 145 20.03 -23.59 45.00
N SER A 146 19.01 -23.96 44.23
CA SER A 146 18.59 -25.33 43.92
C SER A 146 17.84 -25.41 42.60
N VAL A 147 17.58 -26.63 42.13
CA VAL A 147 16.78 -26.88 40.94
C VAL A 147 15.66 -27.88 41.22
N VAL A 148 14.51 -27.66 40.57
CA VAL A 148 13.42 -28.64 40.49
C VAL A 148 13.51 -29.34 39.14
N THR A 149 13.67 -30.66 39.13
CA THR A 149 13.90 -31.45 37.92
C THR A 149 12.88 -32.58 37.77
N ALA A 150 12.21 -32.62 36.63
CA ALA A 150 11.38 -33.73 36.17
C ALA A 150 12.03 -34.36 34.93
N THR A 151 12.72 -35.49 35.06
CA THR A 151 13.63 -35.99 34.01
C THR A 151 12.93 -36.35 32.69
N ALA A 152 11.70 -36.86 32.76
CA ALA A 152 10.97 -37.35 31.59
C ALA A 152 9.48 -36.95 31.58
N GLY A 153 9.08 -36.05 32.47
CA GLY A 153 7.70 -35.64 32.67
C GLY A 153 7.59 -34.16 32.98
N ASP A 154 6.43 -33.79 33.49
CA ASP A 154 6.03 -32.39 33.64
C ASP A 154 6.38 -31.87 35.04
N ILE A 155 6.63 -30.57 35.14
CA ILE A 155 6.63 -29.84 36.41
C ILE A 155 5.33 -29.04 36.46
N THR A 156 4.51 -29.30 37.46
CA THR A 156 3.29 -28.53 37.71
C THR A 156 3.39 -27.82 39.06
N ILE A 157 3.06 -26.53 39.08
CA ILE A 157 3.14 -25.69 40.27
C ILE A 157 1.83 -24.94 40.43
N ASP A 158 1.25 -25.02 41.62
CA ASP A 158 0.10 -24.24 42.08
C ASP A 158 0.54 -23.43 43.32
N ALA A 159 0.91 -22.17 43.10
CA ALA A 159 1.37 -21.28 44.16
C ALA A 159 0.25 -20.32 44.56
N ALA A 160 -0.11 -20.31 45.85
CA ALA A 160 -1.15 -19.40 46.34
C ALA A 160 -0.76 -17.91 46.27
N ASP A 161 0.53 -17.60 46.18
CA ASP A 161 1.09 -16.24 46.11
C ASP A 161 2.20 -16.17 45.04
N ASP A 162 3.44 -15.82 45.37
CA ASP A 162 4.54 -15.69 44.40
C ASP A 162 5.23 -17.03 44.07
N LEU A 163 5.78 -17.13 42.84
CA LEU A 163 6.82 -18.11 42.50
C LEU A 163 8.13 -17.36 42.23
N VAL A 164 9.15 -17.70 43.01
CA VAL A 164 10.39 -16.92 43.09
C VAL A 164 11.61 -17.74 42.69
N ASP A 165 12.36 -17.25 41.70
CA ASP A 165 13.70 -17.74 41.35
C ASP A 165 14.80 -16.98 42.11
N ASN A 166 15.58 -17.74 42.88
CA ASN A 166 16.71 -17.30 43.68
C ASN A 166 17.95 -18.20 43.44
N ASN A 167 17.97 -18.99 42.36
CA ASN A 167 19.05 -19.94 42.08
C ASN A 167 20.28 -19.28 41.40
N GLY A 168 20.13 -18.01 41.03
CA GLY A 168 21.14 -17.16 40.42
C GLY A 168 21.10 -17.19 38.90
N LEU A 169 21.32 -16.02 38.29
CA LEU A 169 21.19 -15.74 36.86
C LEU A 169 21.70 -16.85 35.92
N GLY A 170 20.86 -17.19 34.95
CA GLY A 170 21.16 -18.12 33.86
C GLY A 170 21.24 -19.59 34.30
N ASN A 171 20.71 -19.94 35.45
CA ASN A 171 20.47 -21.33 35.83
C ASN A 171 18.96 -21.57 35.86
N ALA A 172 18.47 -22.62 35.24
CA ALA A 172 17.04 -22.92 35.27
C ALA A 172 16.58 -23.30 36.69
N ALA A 173 15.57 -22.62 37.21
CA ALA A 173 14.86 -23.02 38.43
C ALA A 173 14.10 -24.32 38.21
N LEU A 174 13.51 -24.48 37.03
CA LEU A 174 12.70 -25.63 36.65
C LEU A 174 13.28 -26.30 35.40
N VAL A 175 13.56 -27.60 35.48
CA VAL A 175 14.05 -28.40 34.34
C VAL A 175 13.10 -29.57 34.10
N ALA A 176 12.26 -29.46 33.07
CA ALA A 176 11.27 -30.47 32.71
C ALA A 176 11.65 -31.17 31.39
N GLY A 177 11.59 -32.50 31.39
CA GLY A 177 11.68 -33.30 30.16
C GLY A 177 10.40 -33.23 29.30
N GLY A 178 9.30 -32.74 29.89
CA GLY A 178 8.04 -32.42 29.23
C GLY A 178 7.71 -30.94 29.39
N ASN A 179 6.57 -30.65 30.01
CA ASN A 179 6.03 -29.30 30.13
C ASN A 179 6.27 -28.69 31.53
N VAL A 180 6.34 -27.37 31.58
CA VAL A 180 6.19 -26.57 32.81
C VAL A 180 4.79 -25.94 32.80
N VAL A 181 3.99 -26.21 33.82
CA VAL A 181 2.62 -25.71 33.98
C VAL A 181 2.50 -24.97 35.31
N LEU A 182 2.23 -23.67 35.26
CA LEU A 182 2.18 -22.79 36.43
C LEU A 182 0.78 -22.21 36.64
N ASP A 183 0.30 -22.23 37.87
CA ASP A 183 -0.86 -21.46 38.33
C ASP A 183 -0.46 -20.69 39.58
N ILE A 184 -0.39 -19.36 39.45
CA ILE A 184 0.29 -18.48 40.42
C ILE A 184 -0.69 -17.39 40.87
N GLY A 185 -0.75 -17.17 42.19
CA GLY A 185 -1.63 -16.19 42.82
C GLY A 185 -1.20 -14.73 42.57
N ASP A 186 0.08 -14.43 42.75
CA ASP A 186 0.67 -13.11 42.47
C ASP A 186 1.79 -13.25 41.44
N GLU A 187 3.04 -12.89 41.72
CA GLU A 187 4.02 -12.66 40.67
C GLU A 187 4.93 -13.86 40.37
N LEU A 188 5.29 -14.02 39.09
CA LEU A 188 6.44 -14.84 38.70
C LEU A 188 7.69 -13.96 38.63
N ARG A 189 8.61 -14.10 39.59
CA ARG A 189 9.74 -13.17 39.75
C ARG A 189 11.07 -13.84 40.02
N SER A 190 12.15 -13.11 39.77
CA SER A 190 13.50 -13.39 40.27
C SER A 190 13.94 -12.29 41.24
N THR A 191 14.69 -12.61 42.31
CA THR A 191 15.05 -11.60 43.35
C THR A 191 16.34 -10.84 43.11
N GLU A 192 17.07 -11.15 42.04
CA GLU A 192 18.20 -10.32 41.68
C GLU A 192 17.70 -8.91 41.24
N PRO A 193 18.53 -7.86 41.32
CA PRO A 193 18.09 -6.48 41.09
C PRO A 193 18.50 -5.96 39.69
N ALA A 194 18.23 -6.70 38.63
CA ALA A 194 18.46 -6.29 37.24
C ALA A 194 17.13 -6.12 36.47
N PRO A 195 17.08 -5.20 35.49
CA PRO A 195 15.90 -4.95 34.66
C PRO A 195 15.53 -6.12 33.72
N ASP A 196 16.32 -7.19 33.71
CA ASP A 196 16.17 -8.37 32.84
C ASP A 196 16.02 -9.67 33.67
N ASP A 197 15.67 -9.58 34.95
CA ASP A 197 15.57 -10.76 35.81
C ASP A 197 14.31 -11.57 35.48
N GLN A 198 14.49 -12.50 34.55
CA GLN A 198 13.53 -13.52 34.14
C GLN A 198 13.53 -14.67 35.15
N PHE A 199 12.41 -15.40 35.20
CA PHE A 199 12.35 -16.71 35.82
C PHE A 199 12.84 -17.75 34.81
N GLU A 200 13.94 -18.44 35.11
CA GLU A 200 14.59 -19.32 34.14
C GLU A 200 14.07 -20.76 34.17
N ILE A 201 13.81 -21.34 32.99
CA ILE A 201 13.35 -22.71 32.79
C ILE A 201 14.15 -23.45 31.71
N GLU A 202 14.05 -24.77 31.71
CA GLU A 202 14.34 -25.64 30.57
C GLU A 202 13.13 -26.56 30.37
N ALA A 203 12.36 -26.37 29.31
CA ALA A 203 11.15 -27.15 29.04
C ALA A 203 10.87 -27.30 27.54
N ALA A 204 10.17 -28.37 27.17
CA ALA A 204 9.65 -28.51 25.80
C ALA A 204 8.33 -27.74 25.59
N GLY A 205 7.58 -27.53 26.66
CA GLY A 205 6.30 -26.81 26.62
C GLY A 205 6.08 -25.96 27.86
N PHE A 206 5.38 -24.84 27.69
CA PHE A 206 5.09 -23.90 28.77
C PHE A 206 3.63 -23.45 28.76
N ALA A 207 3.02 -23.43 29.95
CA ALA A 207 1.71 -22.87 30.23
C ALA A 207 1.75 -22.16 31.58
N ALA A 208 1.16 -20.97 31.69
CA ALA A 208 1.13 -20.22 32.94
C ALA A 208 -0.13 -19.37 33.08
N ASN A 209 -0.75 -19.42 34.26
CA ASN A 209 -1.77 -18.48 34.67
C ASN A 209 -1.28 -17.71 35.89
N VAL A 210 -1.34 -16.39 35.82
CA VAL A 210 -0.93 -15.47 36.89
C VAL A 210 -2.13 -14.61 37.26
N THR A 211 -2.55 -14.62 38.53
CA THR A 211 -3.79 -13.95 38.95
C THR A 211 -3.57 -12.46 39.22
N THR A 212 -2.41 -12.05 39.71
CA THR A 212 -1.97 -10.66 39.81
C THR A 212 -0.51 -10.52 39.36
N GLY A 213 -0.11 -9.42 38.73
CA GLY A 213 1.28 -9.25 38.27
C GLY A 213 1.55 -9.78 36.86
N ALA A 214 2.82 -10.09 36.57
CA ALA A 214 3.37 -10.33 35.24
C ALA A 214 3.95 -11.75 35.10
N VAL A 215 4.12 -12.19 33.85
CA VAL A 215 4.92 -13.38 33.49
C VAL A 215 6.20 -12.90 32.83
N ASN A 216 7.37 -13.24 33.36
CA ASN A 216 8.65 -12.95 32.73
C ASN A 216 9.55 -14.19 32.79
N VAL A 217 9.66 -14.91 31.68
CA VAL A 217 10.33 -16.22 31.61
C VAL A 217 11.44 -16.22 30.57
N ALA A 218 12.49 -16.99 30.86
CA ALA A 218 13.50 -17.36 29.89
C ALA A 218 13.63 -18.89 29.82
N ASP A 219 13.37 -19.47 28.64
CA ASP A 219 13.78 -20.83 28.35
C ASP A 219 15.25 -20.84 27.87
N LEU A 220 16.08 -21.60 28.58
CA LEU A 220 17.52 -21.57 28.38
C LEU A 220 18.01 -22.51 27.25
N THR A 221 17.23 -23.52 26.87
CA THR A 221 17.69 -24.54 25.92
C THR A 221 16.58 -25.16 25.09
N GLY A 222 16.81 -25.24 23.79
CA GLY A 222 15.91 -25.92 22.86
C GLY A 222 14.73 -25.05 22.46
N ASP A 223 13.82 -25.69 21.71
CA ASP A 223 12.60 -25.04 21.26
C ASP A 223 11.56 -25.06 22.38
N LEU A 224 10.80 -23.97 22.51
CA LEU A 224 9.70 -23.85 23.46
C LEU A 224 8.35 -23.83 22.73
N GLU A 225 7.43 -24.69 23.13
CA GLU A 225 6.04 -24.66 22.67
C GLU A 225 5.12 -24.05 23.75
N ILE A 226 4.29 -23.06 23.38
CA ILE A 226 3.21 -22.58 24.26
C ILE A 226 2.02 -23.53 24.13
N VAL A 227 1.68 -24.20 25.22
CA VAL A 227 0.77 -25.35 25.25
C VAL A 227 -0.36 -25.18 26.26
N ASP A 228 -1.31 -26.11 26.23
CA ASP A 228 -2.25 -26.32 27.34
C ASP A 228 -1.61 -27.20 28.41
N GLY A 229 -1.91 -26.89 29.67
CA GLY A 229 -1.45 -27.61 30.85
C GLY A 229 -2.60 -28.01 31.77
N VAL A 230 -2.34 -29.00 32.63
CA VAL A 230 -3.22 -29.31 33.76
C VAL A 230 -2.38 -29.37 35.02
N THR A 231 -2.75 -28.62 36.06
CA THR A 231 -2.05 -28.68 37.35
C THR A 231 -2.22 -30.05 37.99
N GLY A 232 -1.15 -30.65 38.50
CA GLY A 232 -1.15 -32.04 38.94
C GLY A 232 -2.00 -32.30 40.20
N LYS A 233 -2.13 -31.29 41.07
CA LYS A 233 -2.86 -31.37 42.33
C LYS A 233 -4.33 -30.96 42.23
N ASP A 234 -4.59 -29.82 41.59
CA ASP A 234 -5.95 -29.26 41.49
C ASP A 234 -6.70 -29.70 40.23
N GLY A 235 -5.96 -30.12 39.21
CA GLY A 235 -6.55 -30.51 37.94
C GLY A 235 -7.11 -29.32 37.17
N ASP A 236 -6.66 -28.11 37.51
CA ASP A 236 -7.04 -26.89 36.81
C ASP A 236 -6.35 -26.87 35.45
N THR A 237 -7.11 -26.45 34.44
CA THR A 237 -6.61 -26.40 33.06
C THR A 237 -6.09 -24.99 32.80
N ILE A 238 -4.84 -24.91 32.39
CA ILE A 238 -4.16 -23.68 32.02
C ILE A 238 -4.10 -23.65 30.50
N ASP A 239 -4.69 -22.62 29.90
CA ASP A 239 -4.78 -22.39 28.46
C ASP A 239 -3.72 -21.36 28.06
N GLY A 240 -2.59 -21.83 27.54
CA GLY A 240 -1.45 -21.00 27.16
C GLY A 240 -0.84 -20.19 28.32
N VAL A 241 -0.57 -18.90 28.08
CA VAL A 241 0.04 -17.98 29.04
C VAL A 241 -0.84 -16.76 29.24
N THR A 242 -1.31 -16.51 30.46
CA THR A 242 -2.19 -15.37 30.78
C THR A 242 -1.72 -14.63 32.04
N ALA A 243 -1.67 -13.29 31.96
CA ALA A 243 -1.36 -12.42 33.10
C ALA A 243 -2.08 -11.06 33.02
N PRO A 244 -2.35 -10.40 34.17
CA PRO A 244 -2.80 -9.01 34.15
C PRO A 244 -1.75 -8.01 33.67
N GLY A 245 -0.52 -8.16 34.13
CA GLY A 245 0.64 -7.36 33.74
C GLY A 245 1.29 -7.86 32.46
N ASP A 246 2.54 -7.43 32.23
CA ASP A 246 3.28 -7.80 31.02
C ASP A 246 3.50 -9.32 30.94
N VAL A 247 3.50 -9.85 29.71
CA VAL A 247 3.93 -11.22 29.41
C VAL A 247 5.19 -11.15 28.57
N CYS A 248 6.30 -11.62 29.13
CA CYS A 248 7.62 -11.60 28.53
C CYS A 248 8.17 -13.02 28.45
N ILE A 249 8.46 -13.49 27.23
CA ILE A 249 9.01 -14.83 27.00
C ILE A 249 10.25 -14.70 26.12
N ASP A 250 11.35 -15.28 26.58
CA ASP A 250 12.63 -15.34 25.87
C ASP A 250 13.04 -16.80 25.67
N VAL A 251 13.39 -17.16 24.44
CA VAL A 251 13.93 -18.48 24.08
C VAL A 251 15.38 -18.30 23.65
N VAL A 252 16.28 -18.59 24.58
CA VAL A 252 17.71 -18.27 24.47
C VAL A 252 18.42 -19.14 23.44
N ASP A 253 17.97 -20.37 23.18
CA ASP A 253 18.58 -21.29 22.20
C ASP A 253 17.53 -22.15 21.52
N GLY A 254 16.81 -21.61 20.54
CA GLY A 254 15.81 -22.36 19.76
C GLY A 254 14.68 -21.49 19.24
N ASP A 255 13.62 -22.18 18.79
CA ASP A 255 12.41 -21.57 18.24
C ASP A 255 11.32 -21.42 19.31
N LEU A 256 10.51 -20.37 19.21
CA LEU A 256 9.28 -20.20 19.98
C LEU A 256 8.06 -20.57 19.12
N ASN A 257 7.38 -21.66 19.47
CA ASN A 257 6.18 -22.15 18.79
C ASN A 257 4.93 -21.84 19.61
N ILE A 258 4.02 -21.04 19.09
CA ILE A 258 2.85 -20.55 19.82
C ILE A 258 1.62 -21.31 19.36
N ALA A 259 1.30 -22.40 20.07
CA ALA A 259 0.14 -23.24 19.75
C ALA A 259 -1.14 -22.82 20.50
N GLN A 260 -1.01 -22.08 21.59
CA GLN A 260 -2.11 -21.59 22.43
C GLN A 260 -1.98 -20.09 22.71
N ARG A 261 -2.99 -19.52 23.38
CA ARG A 261 -3.10 -18.09 23.68
C ARG A 261 -1.88 -17.58 24.46
N ILE A 262 -1.47 -16.36 24.14
CA ILE A 262 -0.65 -15.52 25.03
C ILE A 262 -1.44 -14.24 25.28
N GLU A 263 -1.79 -13.93 26.52
CA GLU A 263 -2.63 -12.79 26.85
C GLU A 263 -2.09 -11.97 28.02
N SER A 264 -1.87 -10.68 27.77
CA SER A 264 -1.76 -9.66 28.81
C SER A 264 -3.06 -8.85 28.86
N THR A 265 -3.73 -8.78 30.01
CA THR A 265 -5.05 -8.09 30.06
C THR A 265 -4.96 -6.57 30.22
N ASP A 266 -3.91 -6.05 30.86
CA ASP A 266 -3.68 -4.61 31.11
C ASP A 266 -2.23 -4.16 30.78
N GLY A 267 -1.43 -5.01 30.11
CA GLY A 267 -0.01 -4.76 29.81
C GLY A 267 0.40 -5.12 28.39
N ASN A 268 1.69 -5.39 28.21
CA ASN A 268 2.33 -5.68 26.94
C ASN A 268 2.65 -7.17 26.79
N VAL A 269 2.88 -7.60 25.54
CA VAL A 269 3.46 -8.91 25.25
C VAL A 269 4.79 -8.72 24.53
N ALA A 270 5.87 -9.29 25.07
CA ALA A 270 7.20 -9.23 24.50
C ALA A 270 7.76 -10.65 24.31
N LEU A 271 7.99 -11.02 23.05
CA LEU A 271 8.46 -12.34 22.66
C LEU A 271 9.82 -12.22 21.99
N GLN A 272 10.79 -13.01 22.42
CA GLN A 272 12.11 -13.07 21.82
C GLN A 272 12.53 -14.52 21.64
N ALA A 273 13.10 -14.84 20.48
CA ALA A 273 13.72 -16.13 20.22
C ALA A 273 15.00 -15.95 19.40
N THR A 274 16.02 -16.76 19.66
CA THR A 274 17.24 -16.78 18.82
C THR A 274 17.04 -17.49 17.49
N GLY A 275 16.03 -18.34 17.38
CA GLY A 275 15.53 -18.93 16.13
C GLY A 275 14.28 -18.23 15.63
N ASP A 276 13.29 -19.02 15.21
CA ASP A 276 12.01 -18.54 14.69
C ASP A 276 11.02 -18.21 15.82
N VAL A 277 10.10 -17.29 15.55
CA VAL A 277 8.85 -17.15 16.32
C VAL A 277 7.68 -17.51 15.40
N THR A 278 6.96 -18.58 15.73
CA THR A 278 5.91 -19.13 14.85
C THR A 278 4.55 -19.19 15.54
N LEU A 279 3.54 -18.54 14.96
CA LEU A 279 2.14 -18.83 15.27
C LEU A 279 1.74 -20.17 14.63
N THR A 280 1.46 -21.17 15.47
CA THR A 280 1.08 -22.52 15.01
C THR A 280 -0.38 -22.85 15.35
N GLY A 281 -0.96 -22.16 16.33
CA GLY A 281 -2.31 -22.36 16.85
C GLY A 281 -3.39 -21.50 16.18
N ASP A 282 -4.61 -21.65 16.70
CA ASP A 282 -5.78 -20.83 16.32
C ASP A 282 -6.00 -19.64 17.26
N ASP A 283 -5.27 -19.58 18.38
CA ASP A 283 -5.40 -18.54 19.40
C ASP A 283 -4.43 -17.37 19.17
N ASP A 284 -4.83 -16.21 19.68
CA ASP A 284 -4.12 -14.95 19.50
C ASP A 284 -3.03 -14.73 20.55
N VAL A 285 -2.08 -13.88 20.17
CA VAL A 285 -1.15 -13.21 21.07
C VAL A 285 -1.66 -11.79 21.28
N THR A 286 -2.24 -11.53 22.45
CA THR A 286 -2.98 -10.30 22.74
C THR A 286 -2.33 -9.47 23.84
N ALA A 287 -2.08 -8.19 23.55
CA ALA A 287 -1.70 -7.19 24.54
C ALA A 287 -2.89 -6.27 24.87
N ASP A 288 -3.12 -6.05 26.16
CA ASP A 288 -4.19 -5.20 26.72
C ASP A 288 -5.59 -5.55 26.17
N SER A 289 -6.05 -6.76 26.48
CA SER A 289 -7.38 -7.25 26.04
C SER A 289 -8.57 -6.44 26.61
N ASN A 290 -8.34 -5.56 27.58
CA ASN A 290 -9.34 -4.62 28.11
C ASN A 290 -9.49 -3.34 27.25
N GLY A 291 -8.75 -3.22 26.16
CA GLY A 291 -8.89 -2.18 25.15
C GLY A 291 -8.11 -0.90 25.46
N GLY A 292 -7.00 -1.00 26.17
CA GLY A 292 -6.05 0.09 26.34
C GLY A 292 -4.97 0.14 25.25
N ALA A 293 -3.72 0.38 25.65
CA ALA A 293 -2.61 0.77 24.76
C ALA A 293 -1.46 -0.25 24.75
N GLY A 294 -1.79 -1.54 24.87
CA GLY A 294 -0.81 -2.62 24.90
C GLY A 294 -0.03 -2.75 23.59
N THR A 295 1.26 -3.05 23.73
CA THR A 295 2.16 -3.36 22.61
C THR A 295 2.40 -4.87 22.53
N VAL A 296 2.32 -5.44 21.34
CA VAL A 296 2.88 -6.75 21.01
C VAL A 296 4.22 -6.53 20.30
N SER A 297 5.31 -6.96 20.93
CA SER A 297 6.67 -6.88 20.42
C SER A 297 7.22 -8.27 20.19
N VAL A 298 7.66 -8.55 18.95
CA VAL A 298 8.22 -9.85 18.58
C VAL A 298 9.58 -9.67 17.92
N GLU A 299 10.59 -10.35 18.46
CA GLU A 299 11.97 -10.32 17.97
C GLU A 299 12.43 -11.76 17.67
N ALA A 300 12.69 -12.06 16.40
CA ALA A 300 13.18 -13.38 15.98
C ALA A 300 14.60 -13.29 15.42
N GLY A 301 15.48 -14.19 15.87
CA GLY A 301 16.84 -14.31 15.36
C GLY A 301 16.91 -14.90 13.95
N ASP A 302 15.84 -15.52 13.46
CA ASP A 302 15.68 -16.02 12.10
C ASP A 302 14.42 -15.46 11.41
N GLU A 303 13.26 -16.12 11.49
CA GLU A 303 12.01 -15.70 10.85
C GLU A 303 10.84 -15.51 11.84
N ILE A 304 9.87 -14.65 11.48
CA ILE A 304 8.54 -14.62 12.12
C ILE A 304 7.55 -15.25 11.15
N LEU A 305 6.91 -16.32 11.58
CA LEU A 305 6.07 -17.18 10.75
C LEU A 305 4.65 -17.28 11.28
N ASP A 306 3.70 -17.43 10.36
CA ASP A 306 2.31 -17.74 10.67
C ASP A 306 1.89 -18.97 9.84
N SER A 307 1.64 -20.07 10.55
CA SER A 307 1.17 -21.33 9.99
C SER A 307 -0.21 -21.72 10.55
N GLY A 308 -0.74 -20.90 11.45
CA GLY A 308 -1.98 -21.11 12.19
C GLY A 308 -3.12 -20.22 11.68
N ASN A 309 -4.06 -19.90 12.57
CA ASN A 309 -5.10 -18.89 12.34
C ASN A 309 -5.09 -17.78 13.42
N GLY A 310 -4.15 -17.84 14.37
CA GLY A 310 -3.98 -16.82 15.39
C GLY A 310 -3.40 -15.52 14.83
N SER A 311 -3.46 -14.46 15.63
CA SER A 311 -2.98 -13.13 15.26
C SER A 311 -2.16 -12.47 16.38
N PHE A 312 -1.28 -11.53 16.01
CA PHE A 312 -0.72 -10.56 16.95
C PHE A 312 -1.67 -9.36 17.10
N VAL A 313 -2.28 -9.21 18.28
CA VAL A 313 -3.36 -8.26 18.56
C VAL A 313 -2.90 -7.23 19.59
N GLY A 314 -2.91 -5.95 19.23
CA GLY A 314 -2.54 -4.86 20.15
C GLY A 314 -2.82 -3.47 19.59
N GLN A 315 -2.66 -2.43 20.42
CA GLN A 315 -2.67 -1.06 19.90
C GLN A 315 -1.46 -0.85 18.98
N ASP A 316 -0.30 -1.30 19.46
CA ASP A 316 0.96 -1.24 18.76
C ASP A 316 1.45 -2.67 18.48
N VAL A 317 1.81 -2.96 17.23
CA VAL A 317 2.48 -4.21 16.86
C VAL A 317 3.82 -3.88 16.24
N VAL A 318 4.90 -4.38 16.84
CA VAL A 318 6.27 -4.21 16.36
C VAL A 318 6.91 -5.58 16.15
N LEU A 319 7.41 -5.81 14.93
CA LEU A 319 7.96 -7.10 14.51
C LEU A 319 9.37 -6.91 13.95
N GLU A 320 10.33 -7.66 14.46
CA GLU A 320 11.72 -7.63 13.99
C GLU A 320 12.21 -9.05 13.72
N SER A 321 12.79 -9.27 12.54
CA SER A 321 13.47 -10.52 12.23
C SER A 321 14.70 -10.33 11.35
N VAL A 322 15.56 -11.36 11.30
CA VAL A 322 16.81 -11.31 10.53
C VAL A 322 16.59 -11.76 9.07
N ASN A 323 15.75 -12.75 8.84
CA ASN A 323 15.59 -13.43 7.54
C ASN A 323 14.17 -13.38 6.97
N GLY A 324 13.22 -12.75 7.65
CA GLY A 324 11.92 -12.39 7.07
C GLY A 324 10.73 -12.52 8.02
N ILE A 325 9.63 -11.89 7.61
CA ILE A 325 8.34 -11.91 8.31
C ILE A 325 7.30 -12.37 7.28
N GLY A 326 6.63 -13.48 7.56
CA GLY A 326 5.60 -14.05 6.69
C GLY A 326 6.13 -14.59 5.36
N THR A 327 7.24 -15.33 5.38
CA THR A 327 7.90 -15.84 4.17
C THR A 327 7.07 -16.89 3.42
N ASP A 328 6.40 -17.79 4.14
CA ASP A 328 5.50 -18.80 3.58
C ASP A 328 4.05 -18.31 3.39
N ALA A 329 3.53 -17.59 4.37
CA ALA A 329 2.17 -17.03 4.42
C ALA A 329 2.21 -15.67 5.14
N PRO A 330 1.26 -14.74 4.90
CA PRO A 330 1.25 -13.48 5.63
C PRO A 330 1.07 -13.73 7.12
N VAL A 331 1.82 -12.99 7.94
CA VAL A 331 1.60 -12.94 9.39
C VAL A 331 0.35 -12.10 9.66
N THR A 332 -0.59 -12.69 10.39
CA THR A 332 -1.87 -12.05 10.71
C THR A 332 -1.73 -11.11 11.91
N ILE A 333 -2.21 -9.88 11.79
CA ILE A 333 -2.16 -8.85 12.84
C ILE A 333 -3.53 -8.16 13.01
N ASP A 334 -3.76 -7.59 14.18
CA ASP A 334 -4.83 -6.61 14.45
C ASP A 334 -4.17 -5.45 15.20
N ALA A 335 -3.86 -4.38 14.46
CA ALA A 335 -3.01 -3.30 14.95
C ALA A 335 -3.57 -1.92 14.59
N THR A 336 -3.47 -0.97 15.53
CA THR A 336 -3.69 0.45 15.21
C THR A 336 -2.42 1.11 14.68
N ASN A 337 -1.27 0.83 15.30
CA ASN A 337 0.04 1.29 14.86
C ASN A 337 0.93 0.08 14.54
N LEU A 338 1.70 0.18 13.46
CA LEU A 338 2.51 -0.91 12.96
C LEU A 338 3.91 -0.44 12.60
N ALA A 339 4.92 -1.22 12.99
CA ALA A 339 6.28 -1.12 12.50
C ALA A 339 6.87 -2.52 12.32
N ALA A 340 7.62 -2.76 11.24
CA ALA A 340 8.22 -4.07 11.01
C ALA A 340 9.53 -3.99 10.20
N ASP A 341 10.53 -4.78 10.60
CA ASP A 341 11.76 -4.99 9.84
C ASP A 341 11.98 -6.48 9.58
N GLY A 342 11.98 -6.86 8.29
CA GLY A 342 12.23 -8.24 7.86
C GLY A 342 13.71 -8.54 7.60
N GLY A 343 14.61 -7.59 7.86
CA GLY A 343 16.05 -7.76 7.69
C GLY A 343 16.43 -8.12 6.26
N THR A 344 17.05 -9.29 6.07
CA THR A 344 17.44 -9.80 4.74
C THR A 344 16.31 -10.48 3.97
N GLY A 345 15.17 -10.69 4.64
CA GLY A 345 13.97 -11.31 4.11
C GLY A 345 12.98 -10.34 3.48
N ARG A 346 11.71 -10.76 3.49
CA ARG A 346 10.55 -9.95 3.13
C ARG A 346 9.77 -9.56 4.39
N VAL A 347 8.85 -8.61 4.27
CA VAL A 347 7.76 -8.39 5.23
C VAL A 347 6.44 -8.71 4.52
N ASN A 348 5.63 -9.60 5.07
CA ASN A 348 4.34 -9.96 4.49
C ASN A 348 3.28 -10.09 5.59
N LEU A 349 2.39 -9.12 5.64
CA LEU A 349 1.43 -8.92 6.72
C LEU A 349 0.00 -8.85 6.20
N LEU A 350 -0.93 -9.33 7.02
CA LEU A 350 -2.37 -9.22 6.84
C LEU A 350 -2.98 -8.65 8.13
N ASP A 351 -3.46 -7.42 8.05
CA ASP A 351 -4.26 -6.81 9.10
C ASP A 351 -5.74 -7.16 8.90
N ILE A 352 -6.38 -7.68 9.96
CA ILE A 352 -7.72 -8.30 9.87
C ILE A 352 -8.87 -7.45 10.40
N ASP A 353 -8.61 -6.40 11.17
CA ASP A 353 -9.63 -5.48 11.66
C ASP A 353 -9.12 -4.04 11.73
N GLY A 354 -10.04 -3.09 11.58
CA GLY A 354 -9.74 -1.69 11.74
C GLY A 354 -8.90 -1.09 10.61
N GLY A 355 -8.11 -0.09 10.97
CA GLY A 355 -7.23 0.63 10.05
C GLY A 355 -5.86 0.80 10.68
N VAL A 356 -4.82 0.72 9.86
CA VAL A 356 -3.43 0.66 10.29
C VAL A 356 -2.73 1.98 10.01
N ARG A 357 -1.94 2.43 10.98
CA ARG A 357 -0.98 3.51 10.80
C ARG A 357 0.44 2.97 10.86
N VAL A 358 1.14 2.98 9.74
CA VAL A 358 2.57 2.65 9.67
C VAL A 358 3.37 3.77 10.31
N THR A 359 4.14 3.46 11.36
CA THR A 359 4.80 4.46 12.21
C THR A 359 6.14 3.95 12.77
N THR A 360 6.69 4.66 13.77
CA THR A 360 7.87 4.25 14.53
C THR A 360 7.45 3.64 15.86
N LEU A 361 7.96 2.44 16.16
CA LEU A 361 7.75 1.74 17.43
C LEU A 361 9.10 1.22 17.95
N ASP A 362 9.20 0.98 19.26
CA ASP A 362 10.39 0.41 19.89
C ASP A 362 10.10 -1.06 20.27
N THR A 363 11.05 -1.95 20.02
CA THR A 363 10.98 -3.33 20.53
C THR A 363 11.16 -3.34 22.04
N LEU A 364 10.46 -4.25 22.73
CA LEU A 364 10.40 -4.26 24.19
C LEU A 364 11.59 -4.98 24.85
N LYS A 365 12.22 -5.97 24.19
CA LYS A 365 13.37 -6.71 24.73
C LYS A 365 14.69 -6.16 24.19
N GLY A 366 14.83 -6.00 22.88
CA GLY A 366 16.02 -5.44 22.23
C GLY A 366 16.19 -3.93 22.46
N GLY A 367 15.08 -3.20 22.62
CA GLY A 367 15.08 -1.75 22.73
C GLY A 367 15.45 -1.05 21.41
N ASP A 368 15.30 -1.75 20.29
CA ASP A 368 15.57 -1.26 18.95
C ASP A 368 14.38 -0.45 18.43
N THR A 369 14.68 0.67 17.76
CA THR A 369 13.64 1.53 17.17
C THR A 369 13.39 1.11 15.73
N ILE A 370 12.21 0.56 15.45
CA ILE A 370 11.77 0.19 14.10
C ILE A 370 10.95 1.33 13.50
N THR A 371 11.30 1.78 12.30
CA THR A 371 10.65 2.91 11.63
C THR A 371 10.02 2.46 10.32
N GLY A 372 8.69 2.47 10.29
CA GLY A 372 7.91 2.09 9.13
C GLY A 372 7.93 0.59 8.84
N LEU A 373 7.92 0.22 7.56
CA LEU A 373 8.03 -1.18 7.11
C LEU A 373 9.22 -1.34 6.18
N THR A 374 10.21 -2.14 6.57
CA THR A 374 11.44 -2.32 5.78
C THR A 374 11.78 -3.78 5.52
N ALA A 375 12.29 -4.07 4.33
CA ALA A 375 12.80 -5.38 3.98
C ALA A 375 13.83 -5.31 2.84
N ALA A 376 14.80 -6.23 2.83
CA ALA A 376 15.73 -6.36 1.70
C ALA A 376 15.11 -7.03 0.46
N GLN A 377 13.99 -7.74 0.61
CA GLN A 377 13.22 -8.33 -0.49
C GLN A 377 11.91 -7.55 -0.68
N ASP A 378 10.75 -8.18 -0.49
CA ASP A 378 9.45 -7.55 -0.68
C ASP A 378 8.87 -6.99 0.61
N VAL A 379 8.04 -5.95 0.52
CA VAL A 379 7.11 -5.55 1.59
C VAL A 379 5.69 -5.69 1.07
N CYS A 380 4.87 -6.46 1.76
CA CYS A 380 3.48 -6.77 1.40
C CYS A 380 2.59 -6.51 2.61
N LEU A 381 1.66 -5.56 2.51
CA LEU A 381 0.67 -5.28 3.56
C LEU A 381 -0.73 -5.29 2.95
N GLU A 382 -1.66 -5.99 3.60
CA GLU A 382 -3.09 -5.91 3.30
C GLU A 382 -3.85 -5.52 4.56
N VAL A 383 -4.70 -4.49 4.46
CA VAL A 383 -5.52 -3.95 5.55
C VAL A 383 -6.98 -4.20 5.23
N VAL A 384 -7.64 -5.02 6.05
CA VAL A 384 -9.03 -5.43 5.87
C VAL A 384 -9.95 -4.54 6.70
N GLY A 385 -11.03 -4.03 6.11
CA GLY A 385 -12.06 -3.31 6.85
C GLY A 385 -11.80 -1.83 7.18
N GLY A 386 -10.62 -1.27 6.87
CA GLY A 386 -10.35 0.14 7.12
C GLY A 386 -9.24 0.78 6.29
N ASP A 387 -8.80 1.96 6.74
CA ASP A 387 -7.83 2.82 6.05
C ASP A 387 -6.39 2.41 6.40
N LEU A 388 -5.47 2.61 5.45
CA LEU A 388 -4.03 2.54 5.68
C LEU A 388 -3.44 3.96 5.65
N VAL A 389 -2.76 4.36 6.71
CA VAL A 389 -2.03 5.63 6.79
C VAL A 389 -0.53 5.33 6.91
N ILE A 390 0.25 5.86 5.98
CA ILE A 390 1.70 5.65 5.90
C ILE A 390 2.40 6.92 6.37
N ASP A 391 2.68 7.03 7.67
CA ASP A 391 3.38 8.18 8.25
C ASP A 391 4.91 8.03 8.23
N GLU A 392 5.39 6.80 8.10
CA GLU A 392 6.81 6.46 8.02
C GLU A 392 7.10 5.63 6.77
N VAL A 393 8.37 5.57 6.40
CA VAL A 393 8.83 4.94 5.15
C VAL A 393 8.37 3.49 5.03
N VAL A 394 7.89 3.11 3.83
CA VAL A 394 7.69 1.72 3.44
C VAL A 394 8.67 1.40 2.32
N SER A 395 9.67 0.56 2.58
CA SER A 395 10.75 0.32 1.63
C SER A 395 11.09 -1.15 1.46
N ALA A 396 11.24 -1.56 0.21
CA ALA A 396 11.59 -2.93 -0.18
C ALA A 396 12.78 -2.92 -1.15
N GLY A 397 13.58 -3.98 -1.17
CA GLY A 397 14.63 -4.15 -2.18
C GLY A 397 14.11 -4.62 -3.54
N THR A 398 12.88 -5.14 -3.62
CA THR A 398 12.29 -5.61 -4.89
C THR A 398 10.90 -5.03 -5.13
N VAL A 399 9.91 -5.38 -4.31
CA VAL A 399 8.51 -4.97 -4.52
C VAL A 399 7.90 -4.45 -3.22
N VAL A 400 7.22 -3.32 -3.30
CA VAL A 400 6.23 -2.92 -2.28
C VAL A 400 4.82 -3.17 -2.84
N ALA A 401 4.01 -3.91 -2.09
CA ALA A 401 2.59 -4.14 -2.38
C ALA A 401 1.75 -3.78 -1.17
N VAL A 402 0.97 -2.70 -1.26
CA VAL A 402 0.06 -2.27 -0.19
C VAL A 402 -1.38 -2.29 -0.68
N LYS A 403 -2.27 -2.80 0.16
CA LYS A 403 -3.71 -2.85 -0.10
C LYS A 403 -4.49 -2.42 1.13
N ALA A 404 -5.54 -1.63 0.93
CA ALA A 404 -6.52 -1.33 1.98
C ALA A 404 -7.94 -1.39 1.40
N ASP A 405 -8.89 -1.91 2.18
CA ASP A 405 -10.32 -1.87 1.81
C ASP A 405 -10.88 -0.43 1.88
N GLY A 406 -10.28 0.43 2.71
CA GLY A 406 -10.54 1.86 2.79
C GLY A 406 -9.57 2.69 1.94
N ASN A 407 -9.28 3.89 2.42
CA ASN A 407 -8.34 4.83 1.79
C ASN A 407 -6.89 4.46 2.10
N ILE A 408 -5.97 4.87 1.23
CA ILE A 408 -4.53 4.83 1.47
C ILE A 408 -4.00 6.27 1.50
N GLY A 409 -3.51 6.72 2.65
CA GLY A 409 -2.83 8.02 2.81
C GLY A 409 -1.31 7.85 2.80
N ALA A 410 -0.64 8.39 1.80
CA ALA A 410 0.82 8.34 1.65
C ALA A 410 1.48 9.60 2.22
N ASN A 411 1.64 9.66 3.54
CA ASN A 411 2.28 10.79 4.24
C ASN A 411 3.82 10.65 4.30
N ALA A 412 4.36 9.53 3.82
CA ALA A 412 5.79 9.26 3.67
C ALA A 412 6.06 8.51 2.35
N ILE A 413 7.34 8.37 2.01
CA ILE A 413 7.79 7.70 0.79
C ILE A 413 7.50 6.19 0.87
N VAL A 414 6.98 5.65 -0.22
CA VAL A 414 6.84 4.22 -0.48
C VAL A 414 7.73 3.85 -1.67
N SER A 415 8.75 3.02 -1.44
CA SER A 415 9.81 2.80 -2.45
C SER A 415 10.21 1.34 -2.63
N ALA A 416 10.53 0.97 -3.87
CA ALA A 416 11.11 -0.33 -4.22
C ALA A 416 12.03 -0.21 -5.45
N ASP A 417 12.94 -1.15 -5.67
CA ASP A 417 13.79 -1.13 -6.88
C ASP A 417 12.98 -1.45 -8.15
N ASP A 418 12.10 -2.47 -8.13
CA ASP A 418 11.35 -2.93 -9.30
C ASP A 418 9.93 -2.35 -9.33
N LYS A 419 9.11 -2.60 -8.30
CA LYS A 419 7.69 -2.25 -8.37
C LYS A 419 7.09 -1.74 -7.07
N VAL A 420 6.27 -0.69 -7.18
CA VAL A 420 5.30 -0.27 -6.18
C VAL A 420 3.88 -0.53 -6.71
N SER A 421 3.12 -1.36 -5.99
CA SER A 421 1.73 -1.73 -6.30
C SER A 421 0.81 -1.30 -5.18
N VAL A 422 -0.14 -0.40 -5.47
CA VAL A 422 -1.04 0.21 -4.47
C VAL A 422 -2.49 -0.06 -4.86
N GLU A 423 -3.26 -0.64 -3.94
CA GLU A 423 -4.66 -0.99 -4.16
C GLU A 423 -5.57 -0.46 -3.04
N SER A 424 -6.48 0.46 -3.36
CA SER A 424 -7.41 1.06 -2.40
C SER A 424 -8.87 0.80 -2.78
N GLY A 425 -9.70 0.40 -1.82
CA GLY A 425 -11.17 0.40 -1.97
C GLY A 425 -11.80 1.80 -1.81
N GLY A 426 -11.02 2.79 -1.40
CA GLY A 426 -11.36 4.21 -1.30
C GLY A 426 -10.46 5.07 -2.20
N ASP A 427 -9.97 6.16 -1.64
CA ASP A 427 -9.03 7.10 -2.29
C ASP A 427 -7.56 6.73 -2.00
N ILE A 428 -6.66 7.00 -2.95
CA ILE A 428 -5.22 7.11 -2.72
C ILE A 428 -4.89 8.59 -2.62
N VAL A 429 -4.38 9.03 -1.47
CA VAL A 429 -4.21 10.44 -1.11
C VAL A 429 -2.73 10.73 -0.87
N ASP A 430 -2.25 11.82 -1.48
CA ASP A 430 -0.97 12.41 -1.13
C ASP A 430 -1.11 13.14 0.21
N GLY A 431 -0.20 12.86 1.15
CA GLY A 431 -0.08 13.62 2.38
C GLY A 431 1.34 14.05 2.73
N ASN A 432 2.31 13.88 1.82
CA ASN A 432 3.71 14.25 2.05
C ASN A 432 4.11 15.58 1.36
N ALA A 433 3.14 16.28 0.73
CA ALA A 433 3.35 17.52 -0.03
C ALA A 433 4.25 17.27 -1.25
N ASP A 434 5.05 18.25 -1.71
CA ASP A 434 5.86 18.18 -2.94
C ASP A 434 7.05 17.16 -2.91
N THR A 435 6.93 16.02 -2.21
CA THR A 435 7.94 14.96 -2.15
C THR A 435 7.40 13.69 -2.77
N GLU A 436 8.25 12.89 -3.40
CA GLU A 436 7.77 11.70 -4.11
C GLU A 436 6.99 10.76 -3.17
N ASN A 437 5.74 10.41 -3.50
CA ASN A 437 4.96 9.42 -2.73
C ASN A 437 5.42 8.01 -3.10
N PHE A 438 5.57 7.72 -4.38
CA PHE A 438 5.84 6.37 -4.90
C PHE A 438 7.06 6.36 -5.83
N VAL A 439 8.08 5.57 -5.48
CA VAL A 439 9.36 5.51 -6.20
C VAL A 439 9.70 4.07 -6.56
N ALA A 440 9.72 3.73 -7.85
CA ALA A 440 10.16 2.43 -8.35
C ALA A 440 10.29 2.42 -9.88
N SER A 441 10.96 1.42 -10.45
CA SER A 441 10.96 1.23 -11.92
C SER A 441 9.53 1.13 -12.48
N GLN A 442 8.61 0.53 -11.74
CA GLN A 442 7.20 0.38 -12.10
C GLN A 442 6.30 0.87 -10.97
N VAL A 443 5.36 1.77 -11.27
CA VAL A 443 4.33 2.22 -10.32
C VAL A 443 2.95 1.87 -10.86
N VAL A 444 2.17 1.12 -10.08
CA VAL A 444 0.78 0.81 -10.42
C VAL A 444 -0.17 1.17 -9.28
N LEU A 445 -1.18 1.98 -9.61
CA LEU A 445 -2.14 2.51 -8.64
C LEU A 445 -3.56 2.09 -9.07
N SER A 446 -4.33 1.49 -8.16
CA SER A 446 -5.74 1.15 -8.39
C SER A 446 -6.57 1.63 -7.21
N ALA A 447 -7.58 2.45 -7.47
CA ALA A 447 -8.51 2.96 -6.48
C ALA A 447 -9.95 2.85 -6.97
N ASP A 448 -10.91 2.64 -6.07
CA ASP A 448 -12.32 2.78 -6.41
C ASP A 448 -12.78 4.26 -6.37
N GLY A 449 -12.16 5.05 -5.50
CA GLY A 449 -12.25 6.50 -5.40
C GLY A 449 -11.16 7.21 -6.21
N ASN A 450 -10.70 8.37 -5.75
CA ASN A 450 -9.70 9.20 -6.44
C ASN A 450 -8.27 8.66 -6.24
N ILE A 451 -7.41 8.95 -7.21
CA ILE A 451 -5.95 8.85 -7.07
C ILE A 451 -5.42 10.27 -7.14
N GLY A 452 -5.01 10.82 -6.00
CA GLY A 452 -4.67 12.23 -5.85
C GLY A 452 -5.88 13.15 -6.10
N THR A 453 -5.63 14.46 -6.07
CA THR A 453 -6.61 15.49 -6.41
C THR A 453 -5.99 16.54 -7.33
N LYS A 454 -6.81 17.34 -8.04
CA LYS A 454 -6.28 18.47 -8.84
C LYS A 454 -5.49 19.51 -8.04
N ALA A 455 -5.67 19.54 -6.71
CA ALA A 455 -4.97 20.47 -5.83
C ALA A 455 -3.70 19.86 -5.21
N ASP A 456 -3.57 18.54 -5.26
CA ASP A 456 -2.56 17.72 -4.58
C ASP A 456 -2.43 16.43 -5.38
N GLU A 457 -1.59 16.47 -6.42
CA GLU A 457 -1.36 15.35 -7.33
C GLU A 457 -0.51 14.29 -6.62
N ILE A 458 -0.65 13.01 -6.96
CA ILE A 458 0.30 12.01 -6.45
C ILE A 458 1.64 12.22 -7.14
N ASP A 459 2.69 12.52 -6.38
CA ASP A 459 4.05 12.63 -6.87
C ASP A 459 4.66 11.23 -7.05
N ILE A 460 5.16 10.95 -8.24
CA ILE A 460 5.81 9.68 -8.59
C ILE A 460 7.20 9.92 -9.19
N ASP A 461 8.07 8.90 -9.05
CA ASP A 461 9.31 8.73 -9.81
C ASP A 461 9.32 7.30 -10.37
N SER A 462 9.07 7.17 -11.68
CA SER A 462 8.95 5.87 -12.33
C SER A 462 9.41 5.82 -13.78
N ASP A 463 9.94 4.65 -14.21
CA ASP A 463 10.17 4.39 -15.62
C ASP A 463 8.87 4.01 -16.35
N LEU A 464 7.95 3.33 -15.67
CA LEU A 464 6.67 2.85 -16.20
C LEU A 464 5.53 3.04 -15.19
N VAL A 465 4.43 3.64 -15.63
CA VAL A 465 3.24 3.88 -14.80
C VAL A 465 1.96 3.30 -15.40
N ALA A 466 1.07 2.80 -14.55
CA ALA A 466 -0.30 2.47 -14.90
C ALA A 466 -1.24 2.84 -13.74
N ALA A 467 -2.39 3.45 -14.03
CA ALA A 467 -3.30 3.90 -12.98
C ALA A 467 -4.78 3.69 -13.34
N ARG A 468 -5.59 3.33 -12.35
CA ARG A 468 -7.03 3.17 -12.52
C ARG A 468 -7.80 3.70 -11.32
N SER A 469 -8.67 4.66 -11.58
CA SER A 469 -9.74 5.07 -10.67
C SER A 469 -11.09 4.62 -11.23
N THR A 470 -11.84 3.77 -10.50
CA THR A 470 -13.14 3.25 -10.98
C THR A 470 -14.20 4.35 -11.04
N ASN A 471 -14.35 5.15 -9.99
CA ASN A 471 -15.43 6.15 -9.87
C ASN A 471 -14.92 7.60 -9.67
N GLY A 472 -13.62 7.79 -9.49
CA GLY A 472 -12.99 9.06 -9.18
C GLY A 472 -12.13 9.62 -10.31
N GLU A 473 -11.19 10.48 -9.93
CA GLU A 473 -10.18 11.07 -10.82
C GLU A 473 -8.80 10.40 -10.65
N VAL A 474 -7.92 10.60 -11.63
CA VAL A 474 -6.49 10.25 -11.55
C VAL A 474 -5.67 11.51 -11.75
N ASN A 475 -4.93 11.93 -10.72
CA ASN A 475 -4.07 13.10 -10.72
C ASN A 475 -2.65 12.68 -10.34
N LEU A 476 -1.73 12.70 -11.32
CA LEU A 476 -0.35 12.26 -11.14
C LEU A 476 0.63 13.34 -11.58
N ASN A 477 1.75 13.44 -10.86
CA ASN A 477 2.88 14.28 -11.20
C ASN A 477 4.16 13.43 -11.27
N GLU A 478 4.72 13.26 -12.47
CA GLU A 478 6.03 12.64 -12.65
C GLU A 478 7.11 13.70 -12.42
N THR A 479 7.86 13.50 -11.34
CA THR A 479 8.80 14.47 -10.81
C THR A 479 10.21 14.32 -11.39
N ASN A 480 10.54 13.14 -11.91
CA ASN A 480 11.89 12.83 -12.35
C ASN A 480 11.91 11.95 -13.62
N GLY A 481 12.07 12.59 -14.79
CA GLY A 481 12.26 11.89 -16.05
C GLY A 481 10.99 11.75 -16.90
N ASP A 482 10.98 10.74 -17.76
CA ASP A 482 9.90 10.51 -18.72
C ASP A 482 8.78 9.68 -18.08
N MET A 483 7.53 10.14 -18.19
CA MET A 483 6.36 9.34 -17.82
C MET A 483 6.03 8.38 -18.97
N ASN A 484 6.41 7.10 -18.85
CA ASN A 484 5.96 6.07 -19.81
C ASN A 484 4.73 5.34 -19.26
N VAL A 485 3.62 5.41 -19.96
CA VAL A 485 2.38 4.71 -19.60
C VAL A 485 2.41 3.29 -20.15
N GLY A 486 2.09 2.32 -19.30
CA GLY A 486 2.25 0.90 -19.60
C GLY A 486 1.09 -0.01 -19.20
N THR A 487 1.40 -1.30 -19.14
CA THR A 487 0.52 -2.35 -18.61
C THR A 487 1.25 -3.06 -17.47
N ILE A 488 0.71 -2.97 -16.26
CA ILE A 488 1.35 -3.47 -15.04
C ILE A 488 0.37 -4.36 -14.28
N GLU A 489 0.85 -5.48 -13.75
CA GLU A 489 0.08 -6.40 -12.90
C GLU A 489 0.09 -5.93 -11.44
N LEU A 490 -1.08 -5.97 -10.81
CA LEU A 490 -1.29 -5.73 -9.38
C LEU A 490 -0.85 -6.96 -8.60
N GLU A 491 -0.19 -6.73 -7.46
CA GLU A 491 0.39 -7.81 -6.64
C GLU A 491 -0.62 -8.54 -5.76
N LYS A 492 -1.59 -7.85 -5.13
CA LYS A 492 -2.49 -8.48 -4.15
C LYS A 492 -3.74 -9.06 -4.79
N ASN A 493 -4.48 -8.31 -5.63
CA ASN A 493 -5.72 -8.82 -6.24
C ASN A 493 -5.52 -9.55 -7.59
N GLY A 494 -4.29 -9.69 -8.10
CA GLY A 494 -3.98 -10.48 -9.30
C GLY A 494 -4.61 -9.96 -10.61
N GLY A 495 -4.88 -8.66 -10.70
CA GLY A 495 -5.40 -7.97 -11.88
C GLY A 495 -4.32 -7.26 -12.69
N THR A 496 -4.68 -6.74 -13.87
CA THR A 496 -3.78 -5.92 -14.69
C THR A 496 -4.40 -4.55 -14.90
N VAL A 497 -3.61 -3.50 -14.74
CA VAL A 497 -3.95 -2.13 -15.14
C VAL A 497 -3.21 -1.83 -16.43
N SER A 498 -3.93 -1.36 -17.45
CA SER A 498 -3.38 -1.05 -18.77
C SER A 498 -3.75 0.38 -19.13
N GLY A 499 -2.74 1.24 -19.26
CA GLY A 499 -2.95 2.66 -19.49
C GLY A 499 -3.23 3.44 -18.21
N ILE A 500 -3.89 4.58 -18.38
CA ILE A 500 -4.44 5.38 -17.29
C ILE A 500 -5.93 5.54 -17.53
N SER A 501 -6.76 5.20 -16.53
CA SER A 501 -8.22 5.30 -16.64
C SER A 501 -8.86 5.92 -15.41
N ALA A 502 -9.87 6.75 -15.61
CA ALA A 502 -10.61 7.41 -14.53
C ALA A 502 -12.12 7.42 -14.83
N GLY A 503 -12.93 7.26 -13.78
CA GLY A 503 -14.38 7.40 -13.88
C GLY A 503 -14.83 8.84 -14.14
N THR A 504 -14.01 9.84 -13.77
CA THR A 504 -14.27 11.27 -13.95
C THR A 504 -13.20 11.95 -14.78
N ASP A 505 -12.11 12.43 -14.18
CA ASP A 505 -11.06 13.22 -14.84
C ASP A 505 -9.68 12.55 -14.75
N ILE A 506 -8.82 12.81 -15.74
CA ILE A 506 -7.37 12.51 -15.69
C ILE A 506 -6.62 13.84 -15.72
N CYS A 507 -5.73 14.07 -14.77
CA CYS A 507 -4.79 15.19 -14.76
C CYS A 507 -3.36 14.67 -14.63
N LEU A 508 -2.51 14.91 -15.64
CA LEU A 508 -1.12 14.47 -15.63
C LEU A 508 -0.19 15.67 -15.72
N THR A 509 0.85 15.68 -14.89
CA THR A 509 1.97 16.61 -14.96
C THR A 509 3.24 15.80 -15.17
N VAL A 510 4.09 16.24 -16.10
CA VAL A 510 5.43 15.68 -16.32
C VAL A 510 6.41 16.85 -16.29
N ASP A 511 7.00 17.08 -15.13
CA ASP A 511 7.80 18.28 -14.83
C ASP A 511 9.20 18.22 -15.46
N ASP A 512 9.75 17.03 -15.66
CA ASP A 512 11.08 16.81 -16.25
C ASP A 512 11.11 15.71 -17.31
N GLY A 513 10.43 15.89 -18.44
CA GLY A 513 10.61 14.99 -19.56
C GLY A 513 9.45 14.91 -20.54
N THR A 514 9.28 13.71 -21.09
CA THR A 514 8.33 13.33 -22.13
C THR A 514 7.19 12.52 -21.52
N LEU A 515 5.97 12.72 -22.01
CA LEU A 515 4.89 11.75 -21.81
C LEU A 515 4.82 10.81 -23.01
N ASN A 516 4.90 9.52 -22.75
CA ASN A 516 4.81 8.48 -23.75
C ASN A 516 3.74 7.45 -23.38
N TYR A 517 2.75 7.24 -24.24
CA TYR A 517 1.65 6.29 -24.02
C TYR A 517 1.45 5.36 -25.22
N THR A 518 2.56 4.93 -25.87
CA THR A 518 2.54 4.06 -27.05
C THR A 518 1.72 2.80 -26.85
N GLY A 519 0.71 2.60 -27.71
CA GLY A 519 -0.15 1.42 -27.70
C GLY A 519 -1.12 1.34 -26.53
N GLN A 520 -1.14 2.36 -25.67
CA GLN A 520 -2.01 2.45 -24.50
C GLN A 520 -3.16 3.44 -24.73
N THR A 521 -4.17 3.41 -23.85
CA THR A 521 -5.28 4.37 -23.85
C THR A 521 -5.24 5.17 -22.56
N LEU A 522 -5.42 6.49 -22.66
CA LEU A 522 -5.78 7.34 -21.55
C LEU A 522 -7.29 7.57 -21.65
N GLN A 523 -8.07 7.07 -20.69
CA GLN A 523 -9.52 7.10 -20.78
C GLN A 523 -10.15 7.76 -19.57
N SER A 524 -10.96 8.77 -19.82
CA SER A 524 -11.61 9.55 -18.77
C SER A 524 -13.12 9.65 -19.01
N GLY A 525 -13.90 9.80 -17.95
CA GLY A 525 -15.35 9.99 -18.02
C GLY A 525 -15.78 11.42 -18.40
N ASN A 526 -14.86 12.38 -18.34
CA ASN A 526 -15.17 13.79 -18.57
C ASN A 526 -13.97 14.56 -19.18
N GLU A 527 -12.87 14.73 -18.44
CA GLU A 527 -11.72 15.54 -18.89
C GLU A 527 -10.40 14.77 -18.86
N ILE A 528 -9.53 14.99 -19.85
CA ILE A 528 -8.10 14.64 -19.78
C ILE A 528 -7.29 15.94 -19.91
N ALA A 529 -6.56 16.30 -18.85
CA ALA A 529 -5.72 17.48 -18.79
C ALA A 529 -4.25 17.08 -18.61
N VAL A 530 -3.42 17.35 -19.60
CA VAL A 530 -2.00 16.94 -19.62
C VAL A 530 -1.12 18.16 -19.73
N ARG A 531 -0.11 18.24 -18.88
CA ARG A 531 0.99 19.21 -19.00
C ARG A 531 2.32 18.48 -19.03
N VAL A 532 3.10 18.71 -20.07
CA VAL A 532 4.40 18.08 -20.29
C VAL A 532 5.45 19.14 -20.53
N ARG A 533 6.65 18.98 -19.98
CA ARG A 533 7.74 19.91 -20.29
C ARG A 533 8.25 19.76 -21.72
N ASP A 534 8.76 18.58 -22.08
CA ASP A 534 9.55 18.41 -23.31
C ASP A 534 8.72 17.96 -24.50
N THR A 535 8.15 16.77 -24.50
CA THR A 535 7.44 16.25 -25.69
C THR A 535 6.27 15.36 -25.29
N LEU A 536 5.14 15.51 -25.97
CA LEU A 536 4.08 14.51 -25.93
C LEU A 536 4.23 13.61 -27.16
N THR A 537 4.42 12.32 -26.95
CA THR A 537 4.45 11.34 -28.04
C THR A 537 3.13 10.60 -28.13
N THR A 538 2.36 10.89 -29.17
CA THR A 538 1.09 10.24 -29.46
C THR A 538 1.35 9.00 -30.31
N SER A 539 0.95 7.85 -29.77
CA SER A 539 1.02 6.55 -30.45
C SER A 539 0.06 5.54 -29.82
N GLY A 540 -0.82 6.05 -28.96
CA GLY A 540 -2.00 5.45 -28.39
C GLY A 540 -3.11 6.50 -28.47
N THR A 541 -4.24 6.31 -27.80
CA THR A 541 -5.38 7.22 -27.91
C THR A 541 -5.75 7.82 -26.56
N MET A 542 -6.00 9.13 -26.52
CA MET A 542 -6.68 9.79 -25.41
C MET A 542 -8.18 9.88 -25.73
N VAL A 543 -9.02 9.40 -24.82
CA VAL A 543 -10.47 9.24 -25.06
C VAL A 543 -11.30 9.81 -23.92
N THR A 544 -12.30 10.62 -24.28
CA THR A 544 -13.39 11.08 -23.41
C THR A 544 -14.72 10.96 -24.15
N PRO A 545 -15.88 11.08 -23.49
CA PRO A 545 -17.16 11.17 -24.21
C PRO A 545 -17.23 12.41 -25.13
N ASP A 546 -18.14 12.42 -26.10
CA ASP A 546 -18.38 13.55 -27.02
C ASP A 546 -18.75 14.88 -26.32
N THR A 547 -19.13 14.83 -25.04
CA THR A 547 -19.40 16.01 -24.21
C THR A 547 -18.20 16.43 -23.34
N GLY A 548 -17.13 15.65 -23.37
CA GLY A 548 -15.91 15.82 -22.60
C GLY A 548 -14.89 16.71 -23.30
N ARG A 549 -13.69 16.77 -22.70
CA ARG A 549 -12.59 17.61 -23.17
C ARG A 549 -11.25 16.91 -23.03
N ILE A 550 -10.37 17.13 -24.00
CA ILE A 550 -8.94 16.87 -23.87
C ILE A 550 -8.19 18.19 -23.99
N SER A 551 -7.31 18.47 -23.03
CA SER A 551 -6.45 19.66 -23.01
C SER A 551 -5.00 19.25 -22.79
N VAL A 552 -4.13 19.61 -23.73
CA VAL A 552 -2.70 19.30 -23.70
C VAL A 552 -1.88 20.58 -23.79
N GLU A 553 -0.96 20.77 -22.86
CA GLU A 553 0.07 21.79 -22.91
C GLU A 553 1.47 21.16 -22.89
N VAL A 554 2.26 21.40 -23.93
CA VAL A 554 3.70 21.09 -24.00
C VAL A 554 4.49 22.39 -23.91
N THR A 555 5.22 22.61 -22.81
CA THR A 555 5.77 23.94 -22.50
C THR A 555 7.07 24.29 -23.22
N ASP A 556 7.92 23.31 -23.55
CA ASP A 556 9.24 23.56 -24.17
C ASP A 556 9.44 22.86 -25.52
N GLY A 557 8.71 21.77 -25.84
CA GLY A 557 8.82 21.10 -27.13
C GLY A 557 7.49 20.86 -27.84
N SER A 558 7.32 19.68 -28.44
CA SER A 558 6.32 19.40 -29.48
C SER A 558 5.30 18.33 -29.06
N ILE A 559 4.17 18.29 -29.77
CA ILE A 559 3.25 17.15 -29.78
C ILE A 559 3.52 16.39 -31.07
N VAL A 560 3.90 15.11 -30.98
CA VAL A 560 4.40 14.31 -32.10
C VAL A 560 3.61 13.02 -32.22
N ASP A 561 3.07 12.78 -33.41
CA ASP A 561 2.48 11.50 -33.78
C ASP A 561 3.50 10.58 -34.47
N ASN A 562 3.41 9.29 -34.13
CA ASN A 562 4.27 8.21 -34.58
C ASN A 562 3.51 7.05 -35.26
N ASN A 563 2.19 7.13 -35.44
CA ASN A 563 1.43 6.10 -36.16
C ASN A 563 0.39 6.73 -37.13
N ASP A 564 -0.64 5.98 -37.53
CA ASP A 564 -1.74 6.47 -38.39
C ASP A 564 -3.10 6.27 -37.67
N ALA A 565 -3.07 6.14 -36.33
CA ALA A 565 -4.24 5.86 -35.50
C ALA A 565 -4.70 7.15 -34.83
N VAL A 566 -6.00 7.22 -34.46
CA VAL A 566 -6.51 8.39 -33.73
C VAL A 566 -5.72 8.61 -32.45
N ASP A 567 -5.22 9.83 -32.31
CA ASP A 567 -4.52 10.28 -31.12
C ASP A 567 -5.50 10.81 -30.07
N PHE A 568 -6.55 11.51 -30.51
CA PHE A 568 -7.52 12.19 -29.64
C PHE A 568 -8.98 11.96 -30.09
N GLU A 569 -9.81 11.45 -29.18
CA GLU A 569 -11.27 11.25 -29.36
C GLU A 569 -12.02 11.98 -28.23
N THR A 570 -12.72 13.07 -28.55
CA THR A 570 -13.38 13.95 -27.57
C THR A 570 -14.36 14.93 -28.21
N GLY A 571 -15.17 15.62 -27.42
CA GLY A 571 -15.92 16.79 -27.90
C GLY A 571 -15.01 17.98 -28.18
N ASP A 572 -14.30 18.44 -27.14
CA ASP A 572 -13.42 19.61 -27.17
C ASP A 572 -11.94 19.21 -27.11
N LEU A 573 -11.14 19.61 -28.09
CA LEU A 573 -9.69 19.43 -28.08
C LEU A 573 -8.94 20.75 -28.01
N VAL A 574 -8.05 20.88 -27.01
CA VAL A 574 -7.18 22.06 -26.85
C VAL A 574 -5.73 21.61 -26.86
N LEU A 575 -4.95 22.05 -27.84
CA LEU A 575 -3.54 21.71 -27.96
C LEU A 575 -2.67 22.97 -27.91
N LYS A 576 -1.62 22.94 -27.10
CA LYS A 576 -0.58 23.97 -27.13
C LYS A 576 0.79 23.32 -27.06
N ALA A 577 1.67 23.74 -27.96
CA ALA A 577 3.07 23.33 -27.96
C ALA A 577 3.98 24.53 -28.26
N GLN A 578 5.12 24.60 -27.59
CA GLN A 578 6.14 25.60 -27.91
C GLN A 578 6.79 25.33 -29.28
N GLY A 579 6.98 24.05 -29.61
CA GLY A 579 7.43 23.54 -30.90
C GLY A 579 6.29 23.37 -31.91
N SER A 580 6.28 22.23 -32.59
CA SER A 580 5.24 21.86 -33.57
C SER A 580 4.15 20.99 -32.93
N ILE A 581 2.99 20.96 -33.57
CA ILE A 581 1.91 20.01 -33.31
C ILE A 581 1.76 19.18 -34.58
N GLY A 582 2.15 17.90 -34.52
CA GLY A 582 2.23 17.03 -35.70
C GLY A 582 3.37 17.40 -36.65
N SER A 583 3.40 16.70 -37.78
CA SER A 583 4.36 16.89 -38.87
C SER A 583 3.72 16.59 -40.24
N GLU A 584 4.35 17.01 -41.33
CA GLU A 584 3.88 16.69 -42.69
C GLU A 584 3.82 15.17 -42.95
N ALA A 585 4.69 14.39 -42.31
CA ALA A 585 4.72 12.94 -42.48
C ALA A 585 3.66 12.22 -41.65
N ASN A 586 3.43 12.71 -40.42
CA ASN A 586 2.49 12.18 -39.43
C ASN A 586 1.77 13.38 -38.81
N SER A 587 0.57 13.68 -39.30
CA SER A 587 -0.33 14.68 -38.70
C SER A 587 -0.89 14.16 -37.39
N ILE A 588 -1.32 15.04 -36.49
CA ILE A 588 -2.14 14.57 -35.35
C ILE A 588 -3.50 14.13 -35.89
N ASP A 589 -3.87 12.87 -35.64
CA ASP A 589 -5.14 12.28 -36.08
C ASP A 589 -6.22 12.45 -35.01
N THR A 590 -7.35 13.08 -35.35
CA THR A 590 -8.40 13.42 -34.40
C THR A 590 -9.79 12.93 -34.83
N ASP A 591 -10.64 12.69 -33.83
CA ASP A 591 -12.09 12.54 -33.97
C ASP A 591 -12.76 13.46 -32.95
N VAL A 592 -12.94 14.74 -33.32
CA VAL A 592 -13.38 15.80 -32.41
C VAL A 592 -14.41 16.73 -33.03
N THR A 593 -15.23 17.36 -32.17
CA THR A 593 -16.23 18.35 -32.62
C THR A 593 -15.63 19.76 -32.70
N ARG A 594 -14.84 20.15 -31.70
CA ARG A 594 -14.29 21.51 -31.58
C ARG A 594 -12.79 21.47 -31.26
N LEU A 595 -12.03 22.34 -31.90
CA LEU A 595 -10.58 22.43 -31.77
C LEU A 595 -10.12 23.85 -31.51
N ALA A 596 -9.15 23.99 -30.61
CA ALA A 596 -8.24 25.13 -30.54
C ALA A 596 -6.80 24.61 -30.44
N ALA A 597 -5.90 25.11 -31.27
CA ALA A 597 -4.53 24.60 -31.35
C ALA A 597 -3.51 25.74 -31.50
N GLN A 598 -2.39 25.67 -30.78
CA GLN A 598 -1.31 26.66 -30.90
C GLN A 598 0.08 26.01 -30.91
N ALA A 599 0.75 26.06 -32.06
CA ALA A 599 2.17 25.78 -32.23
C ALA A 599 2.96 27.10 -32.22
N VAL A 600 3.59 27.47 -31.10
CA VAL A 600 4.13 28.84 -30.91
C VAL A 600 5.22 29.19 -31.92
N SER A 601 6.18 28.27 -32.13
CA SER A 601 7.32 28.49 -33.04
C SER A 601 7.43 27.46 -34.17
N GLY A 602 6.58 26.43 -34.12
CA GLY A 602 6.54 25.34 -35.10
C GLY A 602 5.38 25.42 -36.07
N ASP A 603 5.09 24.26 -36.64
CA ASP A 603 4.00 24.01 -37.58
C ASP A 603 2.83 23.32 -36.87
N LEU A 604 1.64 23.42 -37.44
CA LEU A 604 0.44 22.69 -37.01
C LEU A 604 -0.01 21.79 -38.17
N TYR A 605 0.05 20.48 -37.99
CA TYR A 605 -0.43 19.45 -38.91
C TYR A 605 -1.48 18.58 -38.22
N LEU A 606 -2.70 18.59 -38.73
CA LEU A 606 -3.83 17.86 -38.15
C LEU A 606 -4.71 17.24 -39.23
N THR A 607 -5.17 16.03 -38.98
CA THR A 607 -6.17 15.33 -39.79
C THR A 607 -7.35 14.97 -38.89
N GLU A 608 -8.53 15.47 -39.24
CA GLU A 608 -9.78 15.21 -38.54
C GLU A 608 -10.68 14.33 -39.41
N ARG A 609 -11.25 13.29 -38.79
CA ARG A 609 -12.08 12.31 -39.48
C ARG A 609 -13.46 12.84 -39.86
N ASN A 610 -14.05 13.66 -39.00
CA ASN A 610 -15.43 14.14 -39.11
C ASN A 610 -15.48 15.67 -39.27
N GLY A 611 -16.68 16.26 -39.15
CA GLY A 611 -16.80 17.72 -39.23
C GLY A 611 -16.12 18.42 -38.06
N LEU A 612 -15.46 19.54 -38.32
CA LEU A 612 -14.62 20.25 -37.34
C LEU A 612 -15.03 21.70 -37.18
N GLN A 613 -15.14 22.17 -35.94
CA GLN A 613 -15.22 23.60 -35.62
C GLN A 613 -13.91 24.09 -35.02
N ILE A 614 -13.25 25.05 -35.66
CA ILE A 614 -12.08 25.75 -35.10
C ILE A 614 -12.58 26.98 -34.34
N VAL A 615 -12.41 26.98 -33.02
CA VAL A 615 -13.04 27.97 -32.11
C VAL A 615 -12.09 28.41 -30.99
N GLU A 616 -12.49 29.38 -30.17
CA GLU A 616 -11.81 29.70 -28.90
C GLU A 616 -12.09 28.65 -27.81
N LEU A 617 -11.04 28.09 -27.20
CA LEU A 617 -11.12 27.16 -26.06
C LEU A 617 -10.11 27.51 -24.96
N GLU A 618 -10.39 27.06 -23.73
CA GLU A 618 -9.52 27.26 -22.56
C GLU A 618 -8.63 26.05 -22.29
N LEU A 619 -7.36 26.30 -21.97
CA LEU A 619 -6.45 25.28 -21.46
C LEU A 619 -6.82 24.91 -20.02
N SER A 620 -6.91 23.61 -19.74
CA SER A 620 -7.24 23.10 -18.41
C SER A 620 -6.07 23.24 -17.44
N LYS A 621 -4.84 22.98 -17.90
CA LYS A 621 -3.58 23.23 -17.16
C LYS A 621 -2.84 24.45 -17.72
N GLY A 622 -2.08 25.15 -16.87
CA GLY A 622 -1.31 26.37 -17.23
C GLY A 622 -2.13 27.65 -17.39
N GLY A 623 -3.42 27.51 -17.72
CA GLY A 623 -4.37 28.61 -17.89
C GLY A 623 -4.19 29.38 -19.20
N GLY A 624 -5.25 30.08 -19.60
CA GLY A 624 -5.30 30.89 -20.82
C GLY A 624 -6.29 30.36 -21.85
N THR A 625 -6.59 31.21 -22.84
CA THR A 625 -7.41 30.85 -24.00
C THR A 625 -6.54 30.68 -25.24
N ILE A 626 -6.89 29.69 -26.05
CA ILE A 626 -6.39 29.50 -27.41
C ILE A 626 -7.53 29.87 -28.34
N ASP A 627 -7.29 30.89 -29.16
CA ASP A 627 -8.27 31.49 -30.07
C ASP A 627 -8.07 30.94 -31.49
N GLY A 628 -8.68 29.79 -31.76
CA GLY A 628 -8.63 29.07 -33.03
C GLY A 628 -7.36 28.23 -33.24
N ALA A 629 -6.91 28.12 -34.50
CA ALA A 629 -5.72 27.35 -34.89
C ALA A 629 -4.56 28.28 -35.29
N MET A 630 -3.45 28.23 -34.57
CA MET A 630 -2.33 29.16 -34.71
C MET A 630 -1.00 28.42 -34.84
N ALA A 631 -0.16 28.83 -35.79
CA ALA A 631 1.21 28.34 -35.91
C ALA A 631 2.23 29.46 -36.17
N GLY A 632 3.42 29.31 -35.61
CA GLY A 632 4.57 30.20 -35.87
C GLY A 632 5.06 30.10 -37.32
N ASN A 633 4.90 28.94 -37.95
CA ASN A 633 5.27 28.67 -39.34
C ASN A 633 4.03 28.33 -40.16
N ASP A 634 3.80 27.06 -40.50
CA ASP A 634 2.73 26.62 -41.39
C ASP A 634 1.55 26.01 -40.59
N VAL A 635 0.31 26.21 -41.06
CA VAL A 635 -0.90 25.49 -40.59
C VAL A 635 -1.40 24.62 -41.74
N ASP A 636 -1.57 23.33 -41.50
CA ASP A 636 -2.15 22.35 -42.42
C ASP A 636 -3.21 21.53 -41.66
N ILE A 637 -4.48 21.71 -42.04
CA ILE A 637 -5.61 21.01 -41.44
C ILE A 637 -6.42 20.35 -42.54
N THR A 638 -6.63 19.04 -42.40
CA THR A 638 -7.46 18.25 -43.30
C THR A 638 -8.64 17.67 -42.55
N VAL A 639 -9.85 17.87 -43.09
CA VAL A 639 -11.11 17.25 -42.64
C VAL A 639 -11.53 16.24 -43.71
N GLU A 640 -11.56 14.96 -43.36
CA GLU A 640 -11.90 13.86 -44.28
C GLU A 640 -13.41 13.84 -44.60
N GLU A 641 -14.25 13.82 -43.56
CA GLU A 641 -15.71 13.81 -43.68
C GLU A 641 -16.35 15.07 -43.08
N GLY A 642 -17.36 15.65 -43.71
CA GLY A 642 -18.09 16.80 -43.15
C GLY A 642 -17.44 18.16 -43.41
N ASP A 643 -18.00 19.19 -42.76
CA ASP A 643 -17.64 20.59 -42.98
C ASP A 643 -16.51 21.02 -42.02
N LEU A 644 -15.63 21.90 -42.50
CA LEU A 644 -14.65 22.63 -41.71
C LEU A 644 -15.18 24.04 -41.44
N GLU A 645 -15.60 24.31 -40.22
CA GLU A 645 -16.16 25.57 -39.77
C GLU A 645 -15.10 26.37 -38.99
N ILE A 646 -14.88 27.65 -39.32
CA ILE A 646 -13.69 28.39 -38.87
C ILE A 646 -14.05 29.72 -38.22
N GLU A 647 -13.66 29.88 -36.95
CA GLU A 647 -13.57 31.20 -36.32
C GLU A 647 -12.22 31.86 -36.64
N LYS A 648 -11.10 31.14 -36.49
CA LYS A 648 -9.78 31.76 -36.68
C LYS A 648 -8.66 30.76 -36.99
N VAL A 649 -7.89 31.05 -38.03
CA VAL A 649 -6.69 30.32 -38.43
C VAL A 649 -5.57 31.32 -38.76
N MET A 650 -4.42 31.20 -38.09
CA MET A 650 -3.28 32.09 -38.31
C MET A 650 -1.96 31.32 -38.45
N ALA A 651 -1.20 31.63 -39.50
CA ALA A 651 0.14 31.07 -39.71
C ALA A 651 1.17 32.17 -39.99
N GLY A 652 2.39 32.00 -39.48
CA GLY A 652 3.50 32.90 -39.80
C GLY A 652 3.98 32.79 -41.25
N ARG A 653 3.70 31.67 -41.92
CA ARG A 653 4.03 31.40 -43.31
C ARG A 653 2.80 30.98 -44.10
N ASP A 654 2.45 29.70 -44.20
CA ASP A 654 1.35 29.24 -45.06
C ASP A 654 0.18 28.69 -44.27
N VAL A 655 -1.03 28.84 -44.80
CA VAL A 655 -2.23 28.13 -44.34
C VAL A 655 -2.75 27.24 -45.46
N THR A 656 -2.90 25.95 -45.18
CA THR A 656 -3.57 24.96 -46.04
C THR A 656 -4.75 24.38 -45.27
N LEU A 657 -5.96 24.53 -45.80
CA LEU A 657 -7.17 23.98 -45.20
C LEU A 657 -7.87 23.12 -46.24
N THR A 658 -8.16 21.88 -45.89
CA THR A 658 -8.85 20.93 -46.77
C THR A 658 -10.10 20.39 -46.10
N ALA A 659 -11.25 20.45 -46.78
CA ALA A 659 -12.46 19.71 -46.44
C ALA A 659 -12.76 18.77 -47.62
N GLU A 660 -12.37 17.50 -47.52
CA GLU A 660 -12.35 16.59 -48.68
C GLU A 660 -13.74 16.34 -49.28
N THR A 661 -14.74 16.20 -48.41
CA THR A 661 -16.12 15.90 -48.80
C THR A 661 -17.13 17.00 -48.45
N GLY A 662 -16.80 17.91 -47.54
CA GLY A 662 -17.67 19.01 -47.13
C GLY A 662 -17.20 20.40 -47.55
N ASN A 663 -17.74 21.40 -46.87
CA ASN A 663 -17.50 22.81 -47.12
C ASN A 663 -16.45 23.39 -46.16
N ILE A 664 -15.85 24.51 -46.55
CA ILE A 664 -15.11 25.38 -45.62
C ILE A 664 -16.00 26.58 -45.32
N VAL A 665 -16.41 26.78 -44.06
CA VAL A 665 -17.49 27.70 -43.66
C VAL A 665 -17.00 28.68 -42.59
N ASP A 666 -17.52 29.91 -42.66
CA ASP A 666 -17.27 30.96 -41.67
C ASP A 666 -18.11 30.74 -40.39
N LEU A 667 -17.54 31.00 -39.22
CA LEU A 667 -18.21 31.02 -37.91
C LEU A 667 -18.19 32.37 -37.18
N ASN A 668 -17.45 33.38 -37.64
CA ASN A 668 -17.27 34.63 -36.91
C ASN A 668 -17.91 35.86 -37.59
N GLY A 669 -18.57 35.69 -38.74
CA GLY A 669 -19.19 36.76 -39.51
C GLY A 669 -18.12 37.60 -40.21
N ASP A 670 -18.24 38.93 -40.20
CA ASP A 670 -17.32 39.81 -40.94
C ASP A 670 -15.87 39.88 -40.37
N ASP A 671 -15.51 39.06 -39.38
CA ASP A 671 -14.20 39.06 -38.72
C ASP A 671 -13.19 38.19 -39.48
N LEU A 672 -11.89 38.49 -39.38
CA LEU A 672 -10.87 37.79 -40.17
C LEU A 672 -10.75 36.31 -39.77
N ASN A 673 -11.16 35.38 -40.63
CA ASN A 673 -11.01 33.95 -40.41
C ASN A 673 -9.57 33.48 -40.62
N VAL A 674 -8.99 33.72 -41.80
CA VAL A 674 -7.72 33.09 -42.21
C VAL A 674 -6.63 34.13 -42.46
N LYS A 675 -5.48 33.97 -41.80
CA LYS A 675 -4.30 34.81 -42.04
C LYS A 675 -3.02 34.01 -42.22
N ALA A 676 -2.30 34.28 -43.31
CA ALA A 676 -0.98 33.71 -43.56
C ALA A 676 0.06 34.79 -43.88
N GLY A 677 1.30 34.62 -43.42
CA GLY A 677 2.42 35.51 -43.77
C GLY A 677 2.86 35.41 -45.23
N ARG A 678 2.54 34.29 -45.90
CA ARG A 678 2.86 33.98 -47.29
C ARG A 678 1.61 33.48 -48.02
N ASP A 679 1.35 32.18 -48.12
CA ASP A 679 0.27 31.67 -48.99
C ASP A 679 -0.92 31.12 -48.19
N VAL A 680 -2.12 31.21 -48.78
CA VAL A 680 -3.35 30.56 -48.28
C VAL A 680 -3.89 29.63 -49.37
N VAL A 681 -4.17 28.38 -49.00
CA VAL A 681 -4.81 27.38 -49.86
C VAL A 681 -6.06 26.86 -49.15
N LEU A 682 -7.23 27.05 -49.77
CA LEU A 682 -8.51 26.52 -49.31
C LEU A 682 -9.00 25.48 -50.32
N ASN A 683 -9.20 24.24 -49.88
CA ASN A 683 -9.51 23.11 -50.75
C ASN A 683 -10.79 22.42 -50.29
N ALA A 684 -11.87 22.60 -51.04
CA ALA A 684 -13.17 21.93 -50.86
C ALA A 684 -13.56 21.18 -52.15
N PRO A 685 -12.80 20.12 -52.54
CA PRO A 685 -12.89 19.50 -53.87
C PRO A 685 -14.22 18.80 -54.15
N GLN A 686 -15.10 18.63 -53.15
CA GLN A 686 -16.48 18.16 -53.33
C GLN A 686 -17.52 19.12 -52.74
N GLY A 687 -17.09 20.18 -52.06
CA GLY A 687 -17.94 21.19 -51.44
C GLY A 687 -17.74 22.59 -52.03
N CYS A 688 -17.96 23.59 -51.18
CA CYS A 688 -17.81 25.02 -51.45
C CYS A 688 -16.90 25.66 -50.39
N VAL A 689 -16.24 26.76 -50.75
CA VAL A 689 -15.62 27.66 -49.78
C VAL A 689 -16.54 28.86 -49.56
N GLY A 690 -16.98 29.07 -48.31
CA GLY A 690 -18.00 30.05 -47.91
C GLY A 690 -19.45 29.57 -48.14
N VAL A 691 -20.40 30.30 -47.56
CA VAL A 691 -21.85 30.11 -47.76
C VAL A 691 -22.48 31.36 -48.42
N ASP A 692 -23.73 31.26 -48.90
CA ASP A 692 -24.36 32.41 -49.55
C ASP A 692 -24.61 33.53 -48.53
N GLY A 693 -23.92 34.66 -48.68
CA GLY A 693 -24.04 35.81 -47.81
C GLY A 693 -23.11 35.82 -46.60
N ASP A 694 -22.22 34.82 -46.48
CA ASP A 694 -21.17 34.73 -45.44
C ASP A 694 -19.95 34.04 -46.07
N MET A 695 -18.98 34.84 -46.51
CA MET A 695 -17.78 34.35 -47.18
C MET A 695 -16.67 34.13 -46.16
N ILE A 696 -15.60 33.43 -46.54
CA ILE A 696 -14.40 33.33 -45.69
C ILE A 696 -13.54 34.59 -45.87
N GLU A 697 -13.25 35.32 -44.80
CA GLU A 697 -12.32 36.44 -44.77
C GLU A 697 -10.87 35.93 -44.76
N VAL A 698 -10.12 36.25 -45.82
CA VAL A 698 -8.73 35.79 -46.00
C VAL A 698 -7.75 36.96 -46.13
N GLN A 699 -6.63 36.86 -45.41
CA GLN A 699 -5.47 37.74 -45.55
C GLN A 699 -4.19 36.91 -45.81
N ALA A 700 -3.54 37.12 -46.95
CA ALA A 700 -2.27 36.49 -47.30
C ALA A 700 -1.19 37.54 -47.64
N GLY A 701 0.07 37.24 -47.35
CA GLY A 701 1.21 38.05 -47.82
C GLY A 701 1.60 37.79 -49.28
N GLY A 702 1.18 36.64 -49.82
CA GLY A 702 1.46 36.11 -51.15
C GLY A 702 0.15 35.75 -51.87
N THR A 703 -0.05 34.47 -52.17
CA THR A 703 -1.17 33.98 -52.98
C THR A 703 -2.31 33.44 -52.14
N VAL A 704 -3.53 33.59 -52.65
CA VAL A 704 -4.73 32.89 -52.15
C VAL A 704 -5.19 31.96 -53.27
N THR A 705 -5.24 30.66 -52.99
CA THR A 705 -5.72 29.61 -53.90
C THR A 705 -6.98 29.00 -53.32
N ILE A 706 -8.05 28.97 -54.11
CA ILE A 706 -9.33 28.36 -53.73
C ILE A 706 -9.66 27.28 -54.75
N ASN A 707 -9.85 26.05 -54.28
CA ASN A 707 -10.22 24.89 -55.09
C ASN A 707 -11.58 24.38 -54.62
N ASP A 708 -12.67 24.70 -55.33
CA ASP A 708 -14.01 24.20 -55.02
C ASP A 708 -14.77 23.73 -56.27
N THR A 709 -15.90 23.03 -56.07
CA THR A 709 -16.73 22.49 -57.20
C THR A 709 -17.91 23.37 -57.56
N LYS A 710 -18.23 24.35 -56.71
CA LYS A 710 -19.38 25.25 -56.85
C LYS A 710 -18.96 26.65 -56.40
N PRO A 711 -18.13 27.37 -57.17
CA PRO A 711 -17.75 28.72 -56.82
C PRO A 711 -19.02 29.55 -56.71
N LYS A 712 -19.40 29.92 -55.49
CA LYS A 712 -20.48 30.85 -55.24
C LYS A 712 -19.94 32.25 -55.55
N PHE A 713 -20.73 33.05 -56.26
CA PHE A 713 -20.29 34.33 -56.80
C PHE A 713 -19.73 35.20 -55.66
N PHE A 714 -18.43 35.50 -55.71
CA PHE A 714 -17.82 36.53 -54.87
C PHE A 714 -18.61 37.84 -55.08
N GLU A 715 -19.30 38.32 -54.04
CA GLU A 715 -19.65 39.74 -54.02
C GLU A 715 -18.32 40.53 -53.93
N PRO A 716 -18.15 41.62 -54.69
CA PRO A 716 -16.85 42.28 -54.88
C PRO A 716 -16.27 42.98 -53.62
N ASP A 717 -16.86 42.79 -52.44
CA ASP A 717 -16.52 43.55 -51.24
C ASP A 717 -15.48 42.88 -50.30
N VAL A 718 -15.11 41.61 -50.49
CA VAL A 718 -14.27 40.88 -49.49
C VAL A 718 -13.07 40.15 -50.10
N LEU A 719 -12.12 40.91 -50.66
CA LEU A 719 -10.73 40.46 -50.81
C LEU A 719 -9.80 41.63 -50.44
N ILE A 720 -9.41 41.69 -49.17
CA ILE A 720 -8.57 42.79 -48.65
C ILE A 720 -7.10 42.47 -48.97
N LEU A 721 -6.65 42.88 -50.15
CA LEU A 721 -5.23 42.89 -50.49
C LEU A 721 -4.53 44.04 -49.76
N PRO A 722 -3.38 43.82 -49.09
CA PRO A 722 -2.68 44.87 -48.38
C PRO A 722 -2.19 45.98 -49.33
N PRO A 723 -2.10 47.24 -48.86
CA PRO A 723 -1.65 48.36 -49.68
C PRO A 723 -0.21 48.15 -50.15
N GLY A 724 -0.03 47.90 -51.45
CA GLY A 724 1.27 47.71 -52.09
C GLY A 724 1.38 46.51 -53.03
N ILE A 725 0.40 45.59 -53.03
CA ILE A 725 0.33 44.49 -54.00
C ILE A 725 -0.51 44.95 -55.19
N PHE A 726 0.17 45.38 -56.26
CA PHE A 726 -0.47 45.41 -57.58
C PHE A 726 -0.72 43.97 -58.00
N ALA A 727 -1.97 43.65 -58.34
CA ALA A 727 -2.32 42.41 -59.03
C ALA A 727 -1.63 42.39 -60.41
N GLN A 728 -0.36 42.02 -60.43
CA GLN A 728 0.33 41.52 -61.61
C GLN A 728 0.65 40.05 -61.31
N ASP A 729 -0.17 39.19 -61.92
CA ASP A 729 0.09 37.79 -62.30
C ASP A 729 -0.30 36.58 -61.43
N ASN A 730 -0.78 36.64 -60.17
CA ASN A 730 -0.97 35.39 -59.40
C ASN A 730 -2.26 35.23 -58.56
N VAL A 731 -3.42 35.59 -59.09
CA VAL A 731 -4.68 34.95 -58.64
C VAL A 731 -5.07 33.91 -59.68
N LYS A 732 -4.71 32.64 -59.45
CA LYS A 732 -5.21 31.52 -60.27
C LYS A 732 -6.60 31.13 -59.76
N LEU A 733 -7.62 31.78 -60.29
CA LEU A 733 -8.99 31.29 -60.16
C LEU A 733 -9.15 30.17 -61.19
N GLY A 734 -9.51 28.97 -60.72
CA GLY A 734 -9.82 27.83 -61.57
C GLY A 734 -10.86 28.20 -62.63
N GLU A 735 -10.70 27.62 -63.82
CA GLU A 735 -11.42 27.90 -65.09
C GLU A 735 -12.76 28.65 -64.96
N SER A 736 -12.72 29.98 -64.86
CA SER A 736 -13.91 30.82 -65.03
C SER A 736 -13.54 32.22 -65.47
N SER A 737 -14.25 32.69 -66.51
CA SER A 737 -14.08 33.96 -67.19
C SER A 737 -14.73 35.10 -66.40
N PHE A 738 -13.98 36.17 -66.12
CA PHE A 738 -14.53 37.40 -65.55
C PHE A 738 -15.15 38.29 -66.62
N TYR A 739 -16.33 38.84 -66.31
CA TYR A 739 -16.81 40.10 -66.88
C TYR A 739 -16.43 41.22 -65.91
N LEU A 740 -15.57 42.13 -66.35
CA LEU A 740 -15.39 43.44 -65.72
C LEU A 740 -16.56 44.32 -66.15
N ASP A 741 -17.53 44.55 -65.26
CA ASP A 741 -18.38 45.73 -65.36
C ASP A 741 -18.45 46.43 -63.99
N GLU A 742 -18.33 47.75 -64.05
CA GLU A 742 -18.45 48.73 -62.97
C GLU A 742 -17.42 48.72 -61.82
N LEU A 743 -16.20 49.17 -62.10
CA LEU A 743 -15.35 49.79 -61.07
C LEU A 743 -14.62 51.03 -61.58
N PHE A 744 -15.33 52.12 -61.95
CA PHE A 744 -14.70 53.44 -62.00
C PHE A 744 -15.67 54.58 -61.66
N GLY A 745 -15.54 55.09 -60.44
CA GLY A 745 -15.84 56.49 -60.15
C GLY A 745 -14.87 57.39 -60.92
N TYR A 746 -15.43 58.33 -61.67
CA TYR A 746 -14.82 59.33 -62.54
C TYR A 746 -13.39 59.80 -62.16
N ILE A 747 -12.38 59.39 -62.92
CA ILE A 747 -11.02 59.97 -62.93
C ILE A 747 -10.83 60.70 -64.27
N PRO A 748 -10.43 61.99 -64.30
CA PRO A 748 -10.27 62.75 -65.54
C PRO A 748 -9.05 62.27 -66.36
N PRO A 749 -9.13 62.32 -67.71
CA PRO A 749 -8.20 61.61 -68.59
C PRO A 749 -7.00 62.48 -68.98
N GLU A 750 -5.92 62.50 -68.18
CA GLU A 750 -4.62 62.99 -68.65
C GLU A 750 -3.40 62.12 -68.25
N GLU A 751 -3.55 61.01 -67.51
CA GLU A 751 -2.41 60.13 -67.17
C GLU A 751 -2.78 58.63 -67.20
N LEU A 752 -2.99 58.08 -68.40
CA LEU A 752 -3.02 56.62 -68.58
C LEU A 752 -2.24 56.24 -69.84
N GLU A 753 -0.95 55.93 -69.62
CA GLU A 753 -0.06 55.36 -70.63
C GLU A 753 -0.16 53.83 -70.54
N LEU A 754 -0.95 53.25 -71.44
CA LEU A 754 -1.15 51.81 -71.57
C LEU A 754 -0.01 51.24 -72.43
N ILE A 755 0.99 50.58 -71.81
CA ILE A 755 1.97 49.77 -72.52
C ILE A 755 1.43 48.33 -72.55
N ILE A 756 0.93 47.89 -73.70
CA ILE A 756 0.73 46.48 -74.01
C ILE A 756 1.97 46.04 -74.78
N ASP A 757 2.80 45.19 -74.18
CA ASP A 757 3.86 44.47 -74.88
C ASP A 757 3.48 42.97 -74.95
N GLU A 758 3.54 42.47 -76.18
CA GLU A 758 3.52 41.07 -76.64
C GLU A 758 2.56 40.05 -76.00
N LEU A 759 1.44 39.79 -76.70
CA LEU A 759 0.72 38.52 -76.63
C LEU A 759 1.08 37.70 -77.89
N GLU A 760 1.87 36.63 -77.72
CA GLU A 760 2.12 35.65 -78.77
C GLU A 760 0.83 34.88 -79.08
N ALA A 761 0.55 34.74 -80.39
CA ALA A 761 -0.62 34.08 -80.91
C ALA A 761 -0.57 32.56 -80.68
N TYR A 762 -1.69 31.99 -80.20
CA TYR A 762 -2.00 30.58 -80.41
C TYR A 762 -3.39 30.40 -81.03
N ASP A 763 -3.40 29.47 -81.99
CA ASP A 763 -4.32 29.27 -83.10
C ASP A 763 -5.53 28.41 -82.67
N PHE A 764 -6.76 28.91 -82.83
CA PHE A 764 -7.98 28.10 -82.70
C PHE A 764 -8.53 27.75 -84.09
N TRP A 765 -8.56 26.45 -84.37
CA TRP A 765 -9.23 25.90 -85.55
C TRP A 765 -10.76 25.87 -85.38
N ASN A 766 -11.41 26.17 -86.50
CA ASN A 766 -12.84 26.11 -86.78
C ASN A 766 -13.50 24.77 -86.41
N ASP A 767 -14.74 24.83 -85.91
CA ASP A 767 -15.88 24.34 -86.70
C ASP A 767 -17.16 25.02 -86.22
N GLY A 768 -17.96 25.49 -87.20
CA GLY A 768 -19.07 26.40 -86.98
C GLY A 768 -20.42 25.72 -86.77
N ASP A 769 -21.39 26.54 -86.39
CA ASP A 769 -22.71 26.48 -87.03
C ASP A 769 -23.39 27.85 -86.94
N PHE A 770 -23.75 28.38 -88.11
CA PHE A 770 -24.42 29.66 -88.31
C PHE A 770 -25.88 29.35 -88.66
N LEU A 771 -26.82 29.68 -87.78
CA LEU A 771 -28.25 29.71 -88.12
C LEU A 771 -28.82 31.10 -87.84
N LEU A 772 -28.88 31.88 -88.92
CA LEU A 772 -29.74 33.05 -89.07
C LEU A 772 -31.19 32.56 -89.20
N GLU A 773 -32.08 32.96 -88.29
CA GLU A 773 -33.52 32.92 -88.55
C GLU A 773 -34.13 34.31 -88.46
N LYS A 774 -34.94 34.60 -89.48
CA LYS A 774 -35.44 35.89 -89.91
C LYS A 774 -36.92 35.95 -89.57
N HIS A 775 -37.34 36.82 -88.66
CA HIS A 775 -38.75 37.14 -88.44
C HIS A 775 -39.19 38.34 -89.32
N PRO A 776 -40.31 38.25 -90.05
CA PRO A 776 -40.87 39.37 -90.80
C PRO A 776 -42.08 40.04 -90.10
N ASP A 777 -42.12 41.37 -90.27
CA ASP A 777 -43.25 42.28 -90.43
C ASP A 777 -44.33 42.42 -89.33
N GLY A 778 -44.55 43.67 -88.88
CA GLY A 778 -45.90 44.13 -88.53
C GLY A 778 -46.08 45.23 -87.49
N GLU A 779 -45.98 46.50 -87.93
CA GLU A 779 -46.76 47.67 -87.50
C GLU A 779 -46.55 48.39 -86.14
N ARG A 780 -46.03 49.64 -86.28
CA ARG A 780 -46.54 50.93 -85.75
C ARG A 780 -46.87 51.07 -84.25
N LYS A 781 -46.18 52.02 -83.60
CA LYS A 781 -46.61 53.43 -83.48
C LYS A 781 -45.57 54.29 -82.76
N ASP A 782 -45.37 55.48 -83.31
CA ASP A 782 -44.71 56.63 -82.71
C ASP A 782 -45.43 57.11 -81.44
N GLU A 783 -44.69 57.61 -80.44
CA GLU A 783 -44.99 58.82 -79.66
C GLU A 783 -43.82 59.14 -78.70
N ASP A 784 -42.96 60.04 -79.17
CA ASP A 784 -42.53 61.30 -78.52
C ASP A 784 -42.61 61.50 -76.99
N LYS A 785 -41.55 62.21 -76.51
CA LYS A 785 -41.51 63.24 -75.44
C LYS A 785 -41.44 62.75 -73.99
N GLU A 786 -40.76 63.39 -73.04
CA GLU A 786 -39.80 64.51 -72.94
C GLU A 786 -39.49 64.62 -71.41
N ASP A 787 -38.43 65.36 -71.07
CA ASP A 787 -38.13 66.05 -69.79
C ASP A 787 -37.46 65.23 -68.67
N GLU A 788 -36.16 65.44 -68.38
CA GLU A 788 -35.45 66.60 -67.79
C GLU A 788 -35.60 66.70 -66.25
N ASN A 789 -34.60 66.20 -65.50
CA ASN A 789 -33.49 66.99 -64.92
C ASN A 789 -32.53 66.12 -64.11
#